data_AF-A0A1H7HVJ6-F1
#
_entry.id   AF-A0A1H7HVJ6-F1
#
_cell.length_a   1.000
_cell.length_b   1.000
_cell.length_c   1.000
_cell.angle_alpha   90.00
_cell.angle_beta   90.00
_cell.angle_gamma   90.00
#
_symmetry.space_group_name_H-M   'P 1'
#
loop_
_entity.id
_entity.type
_entity.pdbx_description
1 polymer ?
#
loop_
_entity_poly.entity_id
_entity_poly.type
_entity_poly.pdbx_seq_one_letter_code
_entity_poly.pdbx_strand_id
1 'polypeptide(L)'
;MLRKIMNKALALLTAAVISLAWAAAADNSVRAYAYNYDKITGAKNVTGYKNVNYQKVITINVVDKYGADNTGRRNTSAALQKALDYARDNANDFFQVKVVIPAGNYLVDKTLYVYSNTYISMDGAVLKKAFPSGGCILRNAQPKQVGGYDDAHNIIIKGGCFDGNVQSDYKNFCNVRLGHLNNVLLEGVSFTCNLNTHHIELGGAKDITITGCDFSDYRGTYIKEAIQFDIMNNANVFSGFEPFDDTICENVIIRGNSFRNVMRGIGSHSATLGKYYKDFLIENNTFTNITDCAILMQSYKNITVSGNTMNNVGSGIIVRNMSPSKSNAGYYSPVDDSNIGSSLNNDLNTVIKNNQINANVTSARPSPVGIQLFGKLIETGDGKDFDYQVEGVRITNNTLKIPGTCIEMNDVTGIKVDSNKLSYTGSSCSDFDLINVQYSSDTLFSGNTTVTPADGSFSVSSGRVYLQDMTLSNKSDGCCGVRSGKNGSVFGWDLTVHSAGAASSVIYAEKGSGNMVISGGSYSSGGEDSPAAESDSVIAISEASLKGGKSEAVRIANPGMMYIYNCQLSTDVKKSDDGLTAAAVLYGNSPYGAEDKLSRLYVEGGSISSRGDVIFTTNCKSEIILKGTKLSSDRGGYLLKCVSDPTRWGWGRKYSGGAVCSLILMGQELYGQMLCDSLSTLNILVSKGSTYRGTPESASAGTLCGDRGNISVSVDESSVWVIDRDCTVSELHAAGEIKDIYDKAVNITDAEGNILREGDSAFSVTVTGEYSQTSESYDIGNSYSFEDFRMSRAEIDPAMLDDEEDTPEEYKRGDVNGNGRVDISDVTIIASYIKQKRNFPDPGTRRRADVNNDGLVNTKDLLLVAAAVKGVRPLL
;
A
#
# COMPACT_ATOMS: atom_id res chain seq x y z
N MET A 1 -42.99 42.10 -19.46
CA MET A 1 -42.16 41.89 -18.25
C MET A 1 -42.33 40.50 -17.62
N LEU A 2 -43.52 39.88 -17.60
CA LEU A 2 -43.71 38.54 -16.98
C LEU A 2 -43.01 37.36 -17.69
N ARG A 3 -42.81 37.39 -19.02
CA ARG A 3 -42.14 36.30 -19.77
C ARG A 3 -40.62 36.17 -19.51
N LYS A 4 -39.94 37.23 -19.06
CA LYS A 4 -38.49 37.18 -18.74
C LYS A 4 -38.20 36.65 -17.33
N ILE A 5 -39.21 36.58 -16.46
CA ILE A 5 -39.07 36.11 -15.06
C ILE A 5 -39.35 34.60 -14.97
N MET A 6 -40.30 34.07 -15.77
CA MET A 6 -40.58 32.62 -15.82
C MET A 6 -39.45 31.77 -16.44
N ASN A 7 -38.73 32.28 -17.45
CA ASN A 7 -37.66 31.49 -18.08
C ASN A 7 -36.38 31.39 -17.23
N LYS A 8 -36.14 32.33 -16.29
CA LYS A 8 -35.03 32.21 -15.34
C LYS A 8 -35.34 31.27 -14.18
N ALA A 9 -36.59 31.20 -13.72
CA ALA A 9 -37.00 30.27 -12.67
C ALA A 9 -37.04 28.80 -13.15
N LEU A 10 -37.40 28.55 -14.41
CA LEU A 10 -37.43 27.19 -14.96
C LEU A 10 -36.03 26.63 -15.26
N ALA A 11 -35.06 27.48 -15.65
CA ALA A 11 -33.66 27.10 -15.84
C ALA A 11 -32.91 26.84 -14.51
N LEU A 12 -33.32 27.51 -13.42
CA LEU A 12 -32.79 27.28 -12.08
C LEU A 12 -33.37 26.00 -11.42
N LEU A 13 -34.60 25.60 -11.76
CA LEU A 13 -35.18 24.35 -11.27
C LEU A 13 -34.69 23.11 -12.03
N THR A 14 -34.39 23.19 -13.33
CA THR A 14 -33.78 22.07 -14.05
C THR A 14 -32.31 21.86 -13.66
N ALA A 15 -31.55 22.92 -13.38
CA ALA A 15 -30.18 22.80 -12.87
C ALA A 15 -30.13 22.19 -11.44
N ALA A 16 -31.06 22.56 -10.56
CA ALA A 16 -31.11 22.03 -9.19
C ALA A 16 -31.60 20.57 -9.10
N VAL A 17 -32.49 20.14 -10.01
CA VAL A 17 -32.99 18.75 -10.07
C VAL A 17 -31.97 17.82 -10.73
N ILE A 18 -31.16 18.31 -11.68
CA ILE A 18 -30.06 17.54 -12.27
C ILE A 18 -28.89 17.36 -11.27
N SER A 19 -28.60 18.36 -10.42
CA SER A 19 -27.58 18.23 -9.37
C SER A 19 -27.99 17.29 -8.23
N LEU A 20 -29.29 17.21 -7.90
CA LEU A 20 -29.80 16.27 -6.88
C LEU A 20 -29.96 14.84 -7.41
N ALA A 21 -30.24 14.68 -8.70
CA ALA A 21 -30.27 13.37 -9.35
C ALA A 21 -28.88 12.80 -9.59
N TRP A 22 -27.86 13.64 -9.88
CA TRP A 22 -26.47 13.21 -10.01
C TRP A 22 -25.85 12.81 -8.67
N ALA A 23 -26.16 13.53 -7.58
CA ALA A 23 -25.72 13.13 -6.24
C ALA A 23 -26.32 11.78 -5.78
N ALA A 24 -27.52 11.42 -6.26
CA ALA A 24 -28.17 10.14 -5.93
C ALA A 24 -27.85 9.00 -6.91
N ALA A 25 -27.45 9.31 -8.14
CA ALA A 25 -27.10 8.32 -9.17
C ALA A 25 -25.61 7.94 -9.14
N ALA A 26 -24.71 8.90 -8.91
CA ALA A 26 -23.28 8.64 -8.69
C ALA A 26 -23.05 7.82 -7.40
N ASP A 27 -23.96 7.96 -6.42
CA ASP A 27 -23.91 7.19 -5.19
C ASP A 27 -24.34 5.71 -5.36
N ASN A 28 -24.96 5.35 -6.48
CA ASN A 28 -25.51 4.00 -6.69
C ASN A 28 -24.78 3.16 -7.75
N SER A 29 -24.04 3.75 -8.69
CA SER A 29 -23.33 2.98 -9.73
C SER A 29 -21.88 2.61 -9.38
N VAL A 30 -21.23 3.33 -8.46
CA VAL A 30 -19.87 2.97 -7.95
C VAL A 30 -19.94 2.02 -6.75
N ARG A 31 -21.09 1.92 -6.06
CA ARG A 31 -21.27 1.10 -4.84
C ARG A 31 -21.49 -0.40 -5.07
N ALA A 32 -21.56 -0.87 -6.30
CA ALA A 32 -21.93 -2.27 -6.59
C ALA A 32 -20.84 -3.32 -6.28
N TYR A 33 -19.62 -2.92 -5.90
CA TYR A 33 -18.51 -3.83 -5.55
C TYR A 33 -17.77 -3.46 -4.26
N ALA A 34 -18.25 -2.48 -3.47
CA ALA A 34 -17.56 -2.09 -2.25
C ALA A 34 -17.73 -3.16 -1.16
N TYR A 35 -16.62 -3.65 -0.62
CA TYR A 35 -16.62 -4.47 0.57
C TYR A 35 -17.44 -3.80 1.69
N ASN A 36 -18.36 -4.52 2.33
CA ASN A 36 -19.15 -3.97 3.41
C ASN A 36 -18.31 -3.84 4.69
N TYR A 37 -17.60 -2.73 4.85
CA TYR A 37 -16.72 -2.50 5.99
C TYR A 37 -17.45 -2.43 7.34
N ASP A 38 -18.77 -2.22 7.36
CA ASP A 38 -19.56 -2.19 8.60
C ASP A 38 -19.71 -3.58 9.24
N LYS A 39 -19.43 -4.66 8.48
CA LYS A 39 -19.37 -6.02 9.04
C LYS A 39 -18.14 -6.23 9.94
N ILE A 40 -17.10 -5.39 9.79
CA ILE A 40 -15.87 -5.47 10.59
C ILE A 40 -16.12 -4.86 11.96
N THR A 41 -16.53 -5.72 12.88
CA THR A 41 -16.97 -5.34 14.23
C THR A 41 -15.95 -5.64 15.31
N GLY A 42 -14.98 -6.53 15.01
CA GLY A 42 -14.04 -7.06 15.99
C GLY A 42 -14.74 -7.98 16.99
N ALA A 43 -13.97 -8.47 17.96
CA ALA A 43 -14.52 -9.23 19.07
C ALA A 43 -15.36 -8.32 19.98
N LYS A 44 -16.62 -8.67 20.23
CA LYS A 44 -17.55 -7.94 21.14
C LYS A 44 -18.03 -8.75 22.34
N ASN A 45 -18.18 -10.06 22.17
CA ASN A 45 -18.80 -10.94 23.17
C ASN A 45 -17.78 -11.84 23.88
N VAL A 46 -16.55 -11.36 24.02
CA VAL A 46 -15.48 -12.08 24.72
C VAL A 46 -15.70 -11.90 26.22
N THR A 47 -15.89 -13.01 26.92
CA THR A 47 -16.18 -13.02 28.36
C THR A 47 -14.97 -13.38 29.18
N GLY A 48 -13.98 -14.08 28.60
CA GLY A 48 -12.82 -14.56 29.33
C GLY A 48 -13.22 -15.48 30.49
N TYR A 49 -12.55 -15.30 31.63
CA TYR A 49 -12.81 -16.04 32.87
C TYR A 49 -14.21 -15.75 33.41
N LYS A 50 -14.88 -16.81 33.86
CA LYS A 50 -16.20 -16.78 34.47
C LYS A 50 -16.10 -17.24 35.92
N ASN A 51 -16.54 -16.37 36.83
CA ASN A 51 -16.65 -16.75 38.24
C ASN A 51 -17.57 -17.96 38.41
N VAL A 52 -17.12 -18.93 39.20
CA VAL A 52 -17.90 -20.11 39.58
C VAL A 52 -18.46 -19.89 40.99
N ASN A 53 -19.77 -20.09 41.13
CA ASN A 53 -20.46 -19.99 42.41
C ASN A 53 -20.33 -21.30 43.19
N TYR A 54 -19.22 -21.46 43.90
CA TYR A 54 -19.00 -22.62 44.75
C TYR A 54 -19.87 -22.59 46.00
N GLN A 55 -20.34 -23.76 46.42
CA GLN A 55 -21.08 -23.93 47.68
C GLN A 55 -20.16 -23.72 48.90
N LYS A 56 -18.86 -24.00 48.73
CA LYS A 56 -17.86 -23.89 49.79
C LYS A 56 -16.49 -23.57 49.21
N VAL A 57 -15.73 -22.73 49.92
CA VAL A 57 -14.32 -22.48 49.66
C VAL A 57 -13.51 -22.96 50.87
N ILE A 58 -12.61 -23.92 50.67
CA ILE A 58 -11.71 -24.44 51.69
C ILE A 58 -10.40 -23.68 51.60
N THR A 59 -10.02 -22.95 52.64
CA THR A 59 -8.77 -22.18 52.65
C THR A 59 -7.68 -22.91 53.42
N ILE A 60 -6.48 -23.01 52.82
CA ILE A 60 -5.30 -23.59 53.47
C ILE A 60 -4.08 -22.67 53.30
N ASN A 61 -3.26 -22.55 54.34
CA ASN A 61 -1.99 -21.81 54.31
C ASN A 61 -0.83 -22.79 54.17
N VAL A 62 0.02 -22.60 53.15
CA VAL A 62 1.15 -23.51 52.87
C VAL A 62 2.22 -23.52 53.96
N VAL A 63 2.41 -22.41 54.67
CA VAL A 63 3.38 -22.30 55.78
C VAL A 63 2.81 -23.00 57.02
N ASP A 64 1.61 -22.60 57.44
CA ASP A 64 1.03 -23.10 58.69
C ASP A 64 0.68 -24.60 58.61
N LYS A 65 0.19 -25.06 57.45
CA LYS A 65 -0.29 -26.43 57.28
C LYS A 65 0.80 -27.42 56.87
N TYR A 66 1.73 -26.99 56.02
CA TYR A 66 2.72 -27.89 55.41
C TYR A 66 4.17 -27.48 55.66
N GLY A 67 4.43 -26.41 56.42
CA GLY A 67 5.77 -25.99 56.80
C GLY A 67 6.60 -25.44 55.65
N ALA A 68 5.95 -24.83 54.63
CA ALA A 68 6.66 -24.18 53.53
C ALA A 68 7.64 -23.11 54.04
N ASP A 69 8.88 -23.11 53.53
CA ASP A 69 9.91 -22.13 53.92
C ASP A 69 9.71 -20.84 53.14
N ASN A 70 9.21 -19.79 53.81
CA ASN A 70 8.98 -18.47 53.22
C ASN A 70 10.19 -17.52 53.37
N THR A 71 11.33 -18.02 53.85
CA THR A 71 12.55 -17.24 54.06
C THR A 71 13.50 -17.28 52.86
N GLY A 72 13.27 -18.20 51.92
CA GLY A 72 14.14 -18.44 50.77
C GLY A 72 15.44 -19.17 51.11
N ARG A 73 15.51 -19.84 52.27
CA ARG A 73 16.72 -20.55 52.72
C ARG A 73 16.68 -22.05 52.44
N ARG A 74 15.48 -22.62 52.28
CA ARG A 74 15.28 -24.05 52.03
C ARG A 74 14.31 -24.26 50.87
N ASN A 75 14.46 -25.39 50.18
CA ASN A 75 13.55 -25.78 49.11
C ASN A 75 12.16 -26.06 49.67
N THR A 76 11.14 -25.52 49.02
CA THR A 76 9.75 -25.56 49.49
C THR A 76 8.80 -26.31 48.55
N SER A 77 9.29 -26.83 47.42
CA SER A 77 8.42 -27.43 46.39
C SER A 77 7.57 -28.57 46.94
N ALA A 78 8.11 -29.39 47.85
CA ALA A 78 7.35 -30.49 48.46
C ALA A 78 6.18 -30.00 49.32
N ALA A 79 6.36 -28.91 50.07
CA ALA A 79 5.28 -28.33 50.89
C ALA A 79 4.23 -27.61 50.02
N LEU A 80 4.68 -26.90 48.98
CA LEU A 80 3.79 -26.26 48.00
C LEU A 80 3.00 -27.31 47.22
N GLN A 81 3.64 -28.38 46.75
CA GLN A 81 2.95 -29.46 46.03
C GLN A 81 1.95 -30.18 46.93
N LYS A 82 2.26 -30.44 48.20
CA LYS A 82 1.27 -31.00 49.15
C LYS A 82 0.01 -30.14 49.30
N ALA A 83 0.14 -28.82 49.21
CA ALA A 83 -1.01 -27.92 49.23
C ALA A 83 -1.83 -27.99 47.94
N LEU A 84 -1.17 -28.11 46.79
CA LEU A 84 -1.84 -28.31 45.50
C LEU A 84 -2.48 -29.71 45.39
N ASP A 85 -1.85 -30.74 45.93
CA ASP A 85 -2.40 -32.08 46.06
C ASP A 85 -3.62 -32.10 46.98
N TYR A 86 -3.61 -31.29 48.05
CA TYR A 86 -4.81 -31.11 48.88
C TYR A 86 -5.96 -30.50 48.06
N ALA A 87 -5.66 -29.58 47.14
CA ALA A 87 -6.67 -29.07 46.21
C ALA A 87 -7.19 -30.18 45.28
N ARG A 88 -6.32 -30.99 44.68
CA ARG A 88 -6.71 -32.17 43.89
C ARG A 88 -7.69 -33.08 44.64
N ASP A 89 -7.42 -33.34 45.91
CA ASP A 89 -8.16 -34.34 46.69
C ASP A 89 -9.45 -33.78 47.32
N ASN A 90 -9.60 -32.46 47.43
CA ASN A 90 -10.71 -31.83 48.19
C ASN A 90 -11.52 -30.80 47.39
N ALA A 91 -11.06 -30.38 46.22
CA ALA A 91 -11.80 -29.51 45.32
C ALA A 91 -12.63 -30.32 44.32
N ASN A 92 -13.74 -29.73 43.85
CA ASN A 92 -14.59 -30.23 42.78
C ASN A 92 -15.47 -29.08 42.28
N ASP A 93 -16.39 -29.35 41.36
CA ASP A 93 -17.21 -28.29 40.73
C ASP A 93 -18.20 -27.62 41.70
N PHE A 94 -18.36 -28.15 42.91
CA PHE A 94 -19.13 -27.55 44.01
C PHE A 94 -18.25 -26.93 45.10
N PHE A 95 -16.99 -27.36 45.24
CA PHE A 95 -16.07 -26.89 46.28
C PHE A 95 -14.73 -26.40 45.70
N GLN A 96 -14.34 -25.17 46.03
CA GLN A 96 -13.02 -24.65 45.68
C GLN A 96 -12.03 -24.86 46.81
N VAL A 97 -10.76 -25.07 46.48
CA VAL A 97 -9.66 -24.96 47.45
C VAL A 97 -8.84 -23.70 47.17
N LYS A 98 -8.81 -22.77 48.14
CA LYS A 98 -7.95 -21.60 48.16
C LYS A 98 -6.63 -21.91 48.85
N VAL A 99 -5.57 -22.02 48.08
CA VAL A 99 -4.18 -22.20 48.53
C VAL A 99 -3.55 -20.83 48.76
N VAL A 100 -3.33 -20.47 50.02
CA VAL A 100 -2.70 -19.22 50.43
C VAL A 100 -1.19 -19.44 50.57
N ILE A 101 -0.43 -18.72 49.76
CA ILE A 101 1.02 -18.61 49.85
C ILE A 101 1.33 -17.22 50.42
N PRO A 102 1.60 -17.10 51.73
CA PRO A 102 1.80 -15.79 52.35
C PRO A 102 3.07 -15.11 51.83
N ALA A 103 3.23 -13.82 52.12
CA ALA A 103 4.40 -13.08 51.70
C ALA A 103 5.72 -13.73 52.16
N GLY A 104 6.71 -13.71 51.27
CA GLY A 104 8.00 -14.36 51.50
C GLY A 104 8.68 -14.84 50.22
N ASN A 105 9.87 -15.42 50.38
CA ASN A 105 10.63 -16.01 49.28
C ASN A 105 10.56 -17.54 49.39
N TYR A 106 10.26 -18.21 48.28
CA TYR A 106 10.02 -19.64 48.21
C TYR A 106 10.91 -20.25 47.14
N LEU A 107 11.90 -21.07 47.53
CA LEU A 107 12.75 -21.79 46.57
C LEU A 107 12.01 -23.01 46.01
N VAL A 108 11.75 -22.99 44.71
CA VAL A 108 11.06 -24.04 43.95
C VAL A 108 12.09 -24.82 43.14
N ASP A 109 12.51 -25.98 43.66
CA ASP A 109 13.51 -26.90 43.10
C ASP A 109 12.95 -27.97 42.14
N LYS A 110 11.65 -27.93 41.83
CA LYS A 110 11.00 -28.77 40.79
C LYS A 110 9.70 -28.13 40.33
N THR A 111 9.22 -28.51 39.14
CA THR A 111 7.92 -28.08 38.62
C THR A 111 6.78 -28.44 39.59
N LEU A 112 5.91 -27.46 39.83
CA LEU A 112 4.66 -27.61 40.57
C LEU A 112 3.50 -27.92 39.61
N TYR A 113 2.55 -28.71 40.08
CA TYR A 113 1.36 -29.13 39.33
C TYR A 113 0.09 -28.60 40.01
N VAL A 114 -0.66 -27.73 39.31
CA VAL A 114 -1.97 -27.23 39.73
C VAL A 114 -3.11 -28.07 39.15
N TYR A 115 -4.22 -28.17 39.87
CA TYR A 115 -5.38 -28.99 39.53
C TYR A 115 -6.65 -28.13 39.41
N SER A 116 -7.74 -28.71 38.88
CA SER A 116 -9.01 -28.00 38.73
C SER A 116 -9.55 -27.43 40.05
N ASN A 117 -10.37 -26.38 39.95
CA ASN A 117 -11.06 -25.77 41.09
C ASN A 117 -10.09 -25.27 42.20
N THR A 118 -8.91 -24.80 41.78
CA THR A 118 -7.85 -24.31 42.68
C THR A 118 -7.70 -22.80 42.56
N TYR A 119 -7.70 -22.10 43.71
CA TYR A 119 -7.35 -20.69 43.80
C TYR A 119 -6.02 -20.53 44.54
N ILE A 120 -4.95 -20.18 43.81
CA ILE A 120 -3.65 -19.78 44.36
C ILE A 120 -3.67 -18.28 44.68
N SER A 121 -3.58 -17.94 45.96
CA SER A 121 -3.52 -16.56 46.46
C SER A 121 -2.14 -16.32 47.03
N MET A 122 -1.34 -15.47 46.38
CA MET A 122 0.08 -15.36 46.66
C MET A 122 0.60 -13.92 46.81
N ASP A 123 -0.25 -13.02 47.33
CA ASP A 123 0.08 -11.61 47.56
C ASP A 123 1.38 -11.44 48.37
N GLY A 124 2.38 -10.81 47.75
CA GLY A 124 3.70 -10.58 48.35
C GLY A 124 4.64 -11.80 48.37
N ALA A 125 4.24 -12.95 47.83
CA ALA A 125 5.09 -14.12 47.70
C ALA A 125 5.94 -14.06 46.42
N VAL A 126 7.16 -14.59 46.48
CA VAL A 126 8.05 -14.78 45.34
C VAL A 126 8.44 -16.25 45.24
N LEU A 127 7.93 -16.93 44.21
CA LEU A 127 8.25 -18.31 43.88
C LEU A 127 9.46 -18.30 42.94
N LYS A 128 10.63 -18.64 43.49
CA LYS A 128 11.93 -18.58 42.81
C LYS A 128 12.34 -19.94 42.29
N LYS A 129 12.60 -20.05 40.99
CA LYS A 129 13.17 -21.28 40.42
C LYS A 129 14.53 -21.59 41.07
N ALA A 130 14.75 -22.85 41.43
CA ALA A 130 15.95 -23.32 42.14
C ALA A 130 16.51 -24.63 41.55
N PHE A 131 16.28 -24.87 40.26
CA PHE A 131 16.77 -26.07 39.55
C PHE A 131 17.31 -25.71 38.16
N PRO A 132 18.37 -26.37 37.66
CA PRO A 132 19.02 -25.97 36.40
C PRO A 132 18.37 -26.57 35.14
N SER A 133 17.56 -27.62 35.26
CA SER A 133 16.87 -28.19 34.10
C SER A 133 15.83 -27.23 33.53
N GLY A 134 15.49 -27.42 32.26
CA GLY A 134 14.40 -26.70 31.60
C GLY A 134 13.03 -27.06 32.20
N GLY A 135 11.97 -26.71 31.48
CA GLY A 135 10.58 -26.95 31.92
C GLY A 135 9.93 -25.66 32.42
N CYS A 136 9.21 -25.72 33.54
CA CYS A 136 8.54 -24.55 34.12
C CYS A 136 8.42 -24.60 35.64
N ILE A 137 8.12 -23.45 36.27
CA ILE A 137 7.89 -23.36 37.72
C ILE A 137 6.53 -23.97 38.06
N LEU A 138 5.49 -23.62 37.30
CA LEU A 138 4.13 -24.15 37.47
C LEU A 138 3.55 -24.62 36.13
N ARG A 139 2.87 -25.76 36.15
CA ARG A 139 1.96 -26.19 35.08
C ARG A 139 0.68 -26.80 35.63
N ASN A 140 -0.37 -26.93 34.83
CA ASN A 140 -1.49 -27.80 35.21
C ASN A 140 -1.09 -29.28 35.08
N ALA A 141 -1.63 -30.08 36.00
CA ALA A 141 -1.69 -31.51 35.80
C ALA A 141 -2.67 -31.86 34.68
N GLN A 142 -2.44 -33.01 34.06
CA GLN A 142 -3.37 -33.64 33.12
C GLN A 142 -3.80 -35.01 33.68
N PRO A 143 -4.59 -35.04 34.76
CA PRO A 143 -5.00 -36.31 35.38
C PRO A 143 -5.85 -37.17 34.44
N LYS A 144 -6.57 -36.56 33.49
CA LYS A 144 -7.45 -37.29 32.55
C LYS A 144 -6.72 -37.68 31.25
N GLN A 145 -5.68 -36.94 30.87
CA GLN A 145 -4.97 -37.08 29.59
C GLN A 145 -5.91 -36.98 28.40
N VAL A 146 -6.85 -36.02 28.45
CA VAL A 146 -7.83 -35.79 27.40
C VAL A 146 -7.51 -34.50 26.65
N GLY A 147 -7.81 -34.51 25.36
CA GLY A 147 -7.70 -33.36 24.49
C GLY A 147 -8.79 -32.31 24.74
N GLY A 148 -8.92 -31.34 23.83
CA GLY A 148 -9.89 -30.26 23.98
C GLY A 148 -9.60 -29.40 25.20
N TYR A 149 -10.64 -29.01 25.92
CA TYR A 149 -10.55 -28.10 27.06
C TYR A 149 -10.88 -28.77 28.41
N ASP A 150 -11.05 -30.09 28.45
CA ASP A 150 -11.72 -30.80 29.55
C ASP A 150 -10.78 -31.41 30.60
N ASP A 151 -9.47 -31.29 30.44
CA ASP A 151 -8.52 -31.91 31.38
C ASP A 151 -8.49 -31.15 32.71
N ALA A 152 -8.15 -29.85 32.68
CA ALA A 152 -8.15 -28.98 33.85
C ALA A 152 -9.09 -27.78 33.69
N HIS A 153 -9.64 -27.26 34.80
CA HIS A 153 -10.58 -26.14 34.73
C HIS A 153 -10.71 -25.34 36.03
N ASN A 154 -11.19 -24.09 35.93
CA ASN A 154 -11.49 -23.22 37.08
C ASN A 154 -10.26 -22.93 37.96
N ILE A 155 -9.19 -22.42 37.35
CA ILE A 155 -7.93 -22.11 38.05
C ILE A 155 -7.80 -20.59 38.22
N ILE A 156 -7.54 -20.14 39.44
CA ILE A 156 -7.28 -18.73 39.75
C ILE A 156 -5.86 -18.61 40.31
N ILE A 157 -5.07 -17.68 39.79
CA ILE A 157 -3.77 -17.29 40.36
C ILE A 157 -3.77 -15.77 40.54
N LYS A 158 -3.63 -15.33 41.79
CA LYS A 158 -3.71 -13.91 42.15
C LYS A 158 -2.53 -13.45 43.01
N GLY A 159 -1.97 -12.31 42.62
CA GLY A 159 -0.88 -11.64 43.34
C GLY A 159 0.47 -12.33 43.19
N GLY A 160 1.50 -11.77 43.82
CA GLY A 160 2.84 -12.37 43.93
C GLY A 160 3.65 -12.42 42.64
N CYS A 161 4.73 -13.21 42.67
CA CYS A 161 5.73 -13.25 41.60
C CYS A 161 6.24 -14.66 41.30
N PHE A 162 6.27 -15.03 40.02
CA PHE A 162 7.04 -16.16 39.49
C PHE A 162 8.39 -15.65 38.97
N ASP A 163 9.45 -15.88 39.74
CA ASP A 163 10.80 -15.44 39.44
C ASP A 163 11.63 -16.61 38.92
N GLY A 164 12.06 -16.52 37.67
CA GLY A 164 12.86 -17.54 37.01
C GLY A 164 14.29 -17.66 37.56
N ASN A 165 14.76 -16.67 38.35
CA ASN A 165 16.00 -16.72 39.13
C ASN A 165 17.21 -17.26 38.33
N VAL A 166 17.35 -16.81 37.08
CA VAL A 166 18.30 -17.36 36.10
C VAL A 166 19.72 -17.34 36.63
N GLN A 167 20.34 -18.52 36.68
CA GLN A 167 21.77 -18.73 36.93
C GLN A 167 22.48 -19.13 35.63
N SER A 168 23.81 -19.13 35.64
CA SER A 168 24.64 -19.40 34.46
C SER A 168 24.48 -20.81 33.88
N ASP A 169 24.06 -21.79 34.68
CA ASP A 169 23.90 -23.20 34.31
C ASP A 169 22.46 -23.58 33.94
N TYR A 170 21.52 -22.62 33.96
CA TYR A 170 20.11 -22.89 33.70
C TYR A 170 19.85 -23.12 32.20
N LYS A 171 19.05 -24.14 31.89
CA LYS A 171 18.48 -24.38 30.55
C LYS A 171 17.22 -23.54 30.33
N ASN A 172 16.85 -23.28 29.07
CA ASN A 172 15.63 -22.55 28.70
C ASN A 172 14.38 -23.09 29.42
N PHE A 173 13.52 -22.21 29.97
CA PHE A 173 12.35 -22.61 30.75
C PHE A 173 11.24 -21.54 30.76
N CYS A 174 9.98 -21.98 30.76
CA CYS A 174 8.84 -21.07 30.91
C CYS A 174 8.60 -20.77 32.38
N ASN A 175 8.10 -19.58 32.76
CA ASN A 175 7.74 -19.37 34.17
C ASN A 175 6.50 -20.23 34.49
N VAL A 176 5.46 -20.13 33.66
CA VAL A 176 4.22 -20.90 33.77
C VAL A 176 3.83 -21.47 32.41
N ARG A 177 3.34 -22.71 32.39
CA ARG A 177 2.89 -23.38 31.17
C ARG A 177 1.60 -24.15 31.40
N LEU A 178 0.56 -23.85 30.63
CA LEU A 178 -0.77 -24.43 30.83
C LEU A 178 -1.33 -24.99 29.51
N GLY A 179 -1.94 -26.18 29.55
CA GLY A 179 -2.46 -26.85 28.37
C GLY A 179 -3.73 -27.68 28.62
N HIS A 180 -4.60 -27.79 27.61
CA HIS A 180 -5.86 -28.55 27.65
C HIS A 180 -6.74 -28.18 28.85
N LEU A 181 -7.13 -26.91 28.91
CA LEU A 181 -7.85 -26.38 30.06
C LEU A 181 -8.85 -25.27 29.72
N ASN A 182 -9.78 -25.03 30.65
CA ASN A 182 -10.68 -23.90 30.55
C ASN A 182 -10.82 -23.08 31.85
N ASN A 183 -11.32 -21.86 31.70
CA ASN A 183 -11.71 -20.97 32.79
C ASN A 183 -10.56 -20.62 33.75
N VAL A 184 -9.63 -19.78 33.28
CA VAL A 184 -8.41 -19.40 34.01
C VAL A 184 -8.35 -17.89 34.24
N LEU A 185 -8.10 -17.49 35.49
CA LEU A 185 -7.83 -16.10 35.88
C LEU A 185 -6.40 -15.95 36.37
N LEU A 186 -5.64 -15.05 35.74
CA LEU A 186 -4.36 -14.53 36.22
C LEU A 186 -4.54 -13.05 36.52
N GLU A 187 -4.44 -12.68 37.80
CA GLU A 187 -4.72 -11.31 38.26
C GLU A 187 -3.58 -10.77 39.13
N GLY A 188 -2.98 -9.65 38.73
CA GLY A 188 -1.98 -8.96 39.56
C GLY A 188 -0.70 -9.76 39.80
N VAL A 189 -0.34 -10.67 38.88
CA VAL A 189 0.83 -11.56 39.01
C VAL A 189 2.04 -10.97 38.26
N SER A 190 3.22 -11.03 38.88
CA SER A 190 4.47 -10.70 38.20
C SER A 190 5.18 -11.94 37.68
N PHE A 191 5.74 -11.86 36.48
CA PHE A 191 6.58 -12.88 35.86
C PHE A 191 7.90 -12.22 35.46
N THR A 192 9.01 -12.69 36.03
CA THR A 192 10.32 -12.07 35.82
C THR A 192 11.42 -13.10 35.60
N CYS A 193 12.55 -12.65 35.06
CA CYS A 193 13.76 -13.44 34.85
C CYS A 193 13.49 -14.68 33.99
N ASN A 194 12.85 -14.53 32.83
CA ASN A 194 12.68 -15.63 31.89
C ASN A 194 14.01 -15.93 31.15
N LEU A 195 14.22 -17.16 30.67
CA LEU A 195 15.38 -17.51 29.85
C LEU A 195 14.97 -18.18 28.52
N ASN A 196 15.15 -17.45 27.41
CA ASN A 196 15.03 -17.94 26.02
C ASN A 196 13.67 -18.60 25.62
N THR A 197 12.58 -18.35 26.35
CA THR A 197 11.26 -18.94 26.06
C THR A 197 10.12 -18.04 26.56
N HIS A 198 9.03 -18.54 27.13
CA HIS A 198 7.83 -17.76 27.41
C HIS A 198 7.65 -17.55 28.91
N HIS A 199 7.27 -16.33 29.33
CA HIS A 199 6.82 -16.15 30.71
C HIS A 199 5.57 -16.99 30.96
N ILE A 200 4.61 -16.95 30.03
CA ILE A 200 3.44 -17.82 30.00
C ILE A 200 3.28 -18.43 28.62
N GLU A 201 3.04 -19.73 28.58
CA GLU A 201 2.68 -20.46 27.35
C GLU A 201 1.36 -21.20 27.60
N LEU A 202 0.37 -20.97 26.71
CA LEU A 202 -0.99 -21.50 26.79
C LEU A 202 -1.30 -22.31 25.53
N GLY A 203 -1.53 -23.61 25.67
CA GLY A 203 -1.91 -24.49 24.56
C GLY A 203 -3.35 -24.98 24.70
N GLY A 204 -4.17 -24.88 23.66
CA GLY A 204 -5.55 -25.42 23.69
C GLY A 204 -6.36 -24.96 24.92
N ALA A 205 -6.43 -23.64 25.13
CA ALA A 205 -6.98 -23.04 26.35
C ALA A 205 -8.20 -22.15 26.05
N LYS A 206 -9.25 -22.24 26.89
CA LYS A 206 -10.51 -21.50 26.71
C LYS A 206 -10.92 -20.69 27.93
N ASP A 207 -11.62 -19.58 27.72
CA ASP A 207 -12.19 -18.75 28.79
C ASP A 207 -11.08 -18.19 29.72
N ILE A 208 -10.16 -17.42 29.15
CA ILE A 208 -8.94 -16.95 29.85
C ILE A 208 -9.03 -15.45 30.13
N THR A 209 -8.60 -15.02 31.33
CA THR A 209 -8.40 -13.60 31.64
C THR A 209 -7.05 -13.39 32.30
N ILE A 210 -6.25 -12.50 31.71
CA ILE A 210 -4.95 -12.06 32.21
C ILE A 210 -5.03 -10.57 32.42
N THR A 211 -5.00 -10.10 33.67
CA THR A 211 -5.22 -8.69 33.98
C THR A 211 -4.38 -8.17 35.13
N GLY A 212 -3.88 -6.94 34.97
CA GLY A 212 -3.04 -6.28 35.98
C GLY A 212 -1.69 -6.96 36.22
N CYS A 213 -1.25 -7.86 35.33
CA CYS A 213 0.01 -8.60 35.46
C CYS A 213 1.20 -7.80 34.93
N ASP A 214 2.40 -8.13 35.40
CA ASP A 214 3.67 -7.57 34.91
C ASP A 214 4.58 -8.67 34.36
N PHE A 215 5.10 -8.45 33.15
CA PHE A 215 6.01 -9.34 32.43
C PHE A 215 7.32 -8.60 32.18
N SER A 216 8.41 -9.05 32.78
CA SER A 216 9.68 -8.33 32.67
C SER A 216 10.93 -9.21 32.74
N ASP A 217 12.10 -8.61 32.46
CA ASP A 217 13.43 -9.24 32.51
C ASP A 217 13.51 -10.55 31.71
N TYR A 218 13.49 -10.42 30.39
CA TYR A 218 13.81 -11.53 29.48
C TYR A 218 15.32 -11.66 29.32
N ARG A 219 15.87 -12.86 29.55
CA ARG A 219 17.29 -13.17 29.39
C ARG A 219 17.51 -14.11 28.22
N GLY A 220 18.59 -13.88 27.49
CA GLY A 220 18.96 -14.65 26.30
C GLY A 220 18.69 -13.91 24.99
N THR A 221 18.79 -14.62 23.87
CA THR A 221 18.81 -14.06 22.52
C THR A 221 17.67 -14.56 21.63
N TYR A 222 16.91 -15.57 22.05
CA TYR A 222 15.82 -16.10 21.25
C TYR A 222 14.66 -15.11 21.22
N ILE A 223 14.02 -14.93 20.07
CA ILE A 223 12.89 -14.02 19.92
C ILE A 223 11.60 -14.77 20.26
N LYS A 224 11.09 -14.55 21.47
CA LYS A 224 9.93 -15.27 22.04
C LYS A 224 8.97 -14.30 22.73
N GLU A 225 7.68 -14.65 22.68
CA GLU A 225 6.58 -13.91 23.29
C GLU A 225 6.60 -14.09 24.81
N ALA A 226 6.36 -13.01 25.55
CA ALA A 226 6.15 -13.11 26.99
C ALA A 226 4.88 -13.93 27.29
N ILE A 227 3.80 -13.71 26.54
CA ILE A 227 2.62 -14.58 26.52
C ILE A 227 2.49 -15.22 25.14
N GLN A 228 2.71 -16.53 25.07
CA GLN A 228 2.41 -17.30 23.87
C GLN A 228 1.09 -18.06 24.02
N PHE A 229 0.27 -17.99 22.96
CA PHE A 229 -0.83 -18.92 22.73
C PHE A 229 -0.44 -19.87 21.60
N ASP A 230 -0.72 -21.15 21.77
CA ASP A 230 -0.43 -22.18 20.77
C ASP A 230 -1.60 -23.15 20.57
N ILE A 231 -1.56 -23.80 19.40
CA ILE A 231 -2.47 -24.88 19.02
C ILE A 231 -1.84 -26.21 19.44
N MET A 232 -2.65 -27.12 19.99
CA MET A 232 -2.23 -28.47 20.37
C MET A 232 -2.05 -29.38 19.14
N ASN A 233 -1.11 -29.04 18.25
CA ASN A 233 -0.93 -29.72 16.96
C ASN A 233 0.11 -30.86 17.00
N ASN A 234 1.26 -30.65 17.63
CA ASN A 234 2.31 -31.68 17.76
C ASN A 234 3.33 -31.34 18.86
N ALA A 235 4.21 -32.30 19.18
CA ALA A 235 5.22 -32.15 20.24
C ALA A 235 6.28 -31.07 19.98
N ASN A 236 6.53 -30.69 18.72
CA ASN A 236 7.43 -29.58 18.41
C ASN A 236 6.78 -28.22 18.72
N VAL A 237 5.45 -28.13 18.65
CA VAL A 237 4.68 -26.93 18.99
C VAL A 237 4.50 -26.85 20.51
N PHE A 238 3.96 -27.91 21.13
CA PHE A 238 3.60 -27.88 22.55
C PHE A 238 3.91 -29.20 23.28
N SER A 239 5.20 -29.52 23.47
CA SER A 239 5.64 -30.79 24.08
C SER A 239 5.07 -31.11 25.47
N GLY A 240 4.74 -32.39 25.72
CA GLY A 240 4.41 -32.90 27.05
C GLY A 240 3.01 -32.54 27.55
N PHE A 241 2.09 -32.24 26.63
CA PHE A 241 0.66 -32.08 26.87
C PHE A 241 -0.17 -32.81 25.82
N GLU A 242 0.18 -34.07 25.55
CA GLU A 242 -0.64 -34.96 24.73
C GLU A 242 -2.07 -35.10 25.32
N PRO A 243 -3.09 -35.41 24.49
CA PRO A 243 -3.03 -35.69 23.05
C PRO A 243 -2.97 -34.42 22.17
N PHE A 244 -2.35 -34.52 20.99
CA PHE A 244 -2.38 -33.45 20.00
C PHE A 244 -3.59 -33.62 19.07
N ASP A 245 -4.47 -32.62 19.03
CA ASP A 245 -5.80 -32.67 18.43
C ASP A 245 -6.23 -31.35 17.74
N ASP A 246 -5.29 -30.44 17.51
CA ASP A 246 -5.52 -29.09 16.97
C ASP A 246 -6.42 -28.19 17.83
N THR A 247 -6.56 -28.46 19.13
CA THR A 247 -7.30 -27.56 20.03
C THR A 247 -6.64 -26.17 20.03
N ILE A 248 -7.43 -25.16 19.65
CA ILE A 248 -7.02 -23.75 19.59
C ILE A 248 -7.13 -23.09 20.96
N CYS A 249 -6.56 -21.89 21.11
CA CYS A 249 -6.95 -21.01 22.21
C CYS A 249 -8.14 -20.12 21.79
N GLU A 250 -9.17 -20.00 22.64
CA GLU A 250 -10.34 -19.16 22.36
C GLU A 250 -10.95 -18.44 23.58
N ASN A 251 -11.65 -17.33 23.34
CA ASN A 251 -12.32 -16.49 24.35
C ASN A 251 -11.36 -15.97 25.43
N VAL A 252 -10.50 -15.03 25.04
CA VAL A 252 -9.37 -14.56 25.85
C VAL A 252 -9.41 -13.04 26.07
N ILE A 253 -9.25 -12.61 27.32
CA ILE A 253 -9.10 -11.20 27.69
C ILE A 253 -7.69 -10.96 28.23
N ILE A 254 -6.97 -10.02 27.63
CA ILE A 254 -5.65 -9.55 28.08
C ILE A 254 -5.76 -8.05 28.31
N ARG A 255 -5.91 -7.63 29.57
CA ARG A 255 -6.25 -6.24 29.90
C ARG A 255 -5.41 -5.62 31.01
N GLY A 256 -4.89 -4.42 30.78
CA GLY A 256 -4.23 -3.65 31.84
C GLY A 256 -2.91 -4.25 32.33
N ASN A 257 -2.20 -4.99 31.47
CA ASN A 257 -0.92 -5.61 31.80
C ASN A 257 0.27 -4.73 31.38
N SER A 258 1.43 -4.98 31.98
CA SER A 258 2.70 -4.31 31.70
C SER A 258 3.72 -5.30 31.12
N PHE A 259 4.35 -4.96 29.99
CA PHE A 259 5.41 -5.73 29.35
C PHE A 259 6.66 -4.86 29.23
N ARG A 260 7.77 -5.25 29.86
CA ARG A 260 8.98 -4.40 29.97
C ARG A 260 10.26 -5.19 29.75
N ASN A 261 11.09 -4.75 28.80
CA ASN A 261 12.38 -5.40 28.48
C ASN A 261 12.19 -6.89 28.11
N VAL A 262 11.28 -7.16 27.18
CA VAL A 262 11.01 -8.50 26.64
C VAL A 262 11.20 -8.50 25.12
N MET A 263 11.35 -9.69 24.53
CA MET A 263 11.58 -9.81 23.09
C MET A 263 10.31 -9.54 22.28
N ARG A 264 9.21 -10.22 22.63
CA ARG A 264 7.86 -9.94 22.13
C ARG A 264 6.87 -9.87 23.29
N GLY A 265 5.78 -9.13 23.14
CA GLY A 265 4.74 -9.04 24.17
C GLY A 265 3.79 -10.23 24.14
N ILE A 266 2.83 -10.21 23.22
CA ILE A 266 1.73 -11.18 23.13
C ILE A 266 1.72 -11.79 21.73
N GLY A 267 1.49 -13.09 21.61
CA GLY A 267 1.16 -13.64 20.29
C GLY A 267 1.30 -15.13 20.14
N SER A 268 1.46 -15.54 18.88
CA SER A 268 1.97 -16.84 18.48
C SER A 268 2.88 -16.65 17.26
N HIS A 269 3.86 -17.53 17.10
CA HIS A 269 4.65 -17.65 15.88
C HIS A 269 4.40 -18.99 15.16
N SER A 270 3.32 -19.68 15.52
CA SER A 270 2.88 -20.96 14.95
C SER A 270 1.52 -20.79 14.29
N ALA A 271 1.34 -21.39 13.11
CA ALA A 271 0.05 -21.52 12.43
C ALA A 271 -0.25 -23.00 12.18
N THR A 272 -1.53 -23.37 12.17
CA THR A 272 -1.98 -24.67 11.65
C THR A 272 -2.97 -24.39 10.54
N LEU A 273 -2.79 -25.02 9.38
CA LEU A 273 -3.62 -24.73 8.21
C LEU A 273 -5.12 -24.94 8.53
N GLY A 274 -5.95 -23.94 8.22
CA GLY A 274 -7.39 -23.96 8.50
C GLY A 274 -7.79 -23.80 9.98
N LYS A 275 -6.85 -23.55 10.89
CA LYS A 275 -7.11 -23.34 12.32
C LYS A 275 -6.71 -21.93 12.72
N TYR A 276 -7.58 -21.27 13.50
CA TYR A 276 -7.39 -19.88 13.90
C TYR A 276 -7.61 -19.72 15.40
N TYR A 277 -6.72 -18.99 16.08
CA TYR A 277 -7.00 -18.51 17.44
C TYR A 277 -8.17 -17.54 17.39
N LYS A 278 -9.11 -17.64 18.32
CA LYS A 278 -10.43 -17.01 18.16
C LYS A 278 -10.88 -16.21 19.38
N ASP A 279 -11.57 -15.10 19.17
CA ASP A 279 -12.26 -14.32 20.21
C ASP A 279 -11.30 -13.72 21.25
N PHE A 280 -10.51 -12.71 20.85
CA PHE A 280 -9.56 -12.04 21.75
C PHE A 280 -9.89 -10.56 21.96
N LEU A 281 -9.77 -10.10 23.21
CA LEU A 281 -9.68 -8.70 23.59
C LEU A 281 -8.30 -8.40 24.16
N ILE A 282 -7.54 -7.53 23.49
CA ILE A 282 -6.22 -7.07 23.94
C ILE A 282 -6.31 -5.58 24.21
N GLU A 283 -6.49 -5.20 25.48
CA GLU A 283 -6.96 -3.86 25.83
C GLU A 283 -6.12 -3.17 26.92
N ASN A 284 -5.81 -1.89 26.71
CA ASN A 284 -5.20 -1.03 27.74
C ASN A 284 -3.91 -1.60 28.35
N ASN A 285 -3.12 -2.36 27.57
CA ASN A 285 -1.82 -2.86 28.01
C ASN A 285 -0.72 -1.85 27.69
N THR A 286 0.37 -1.90 28.46
CA THR A 286 1.56 -1.07 28.26
C THR A 286 2.74 -1.94 27.86
N PHE A 287 3.37 -1.60 26.73
CA PHE A 287 4.57 -2.24 26.22
C PHE A 287 5.72 -1.23 26.25
N THR A 288 6.84 -1.58 26.85
CA THR A 288 8.02 -0.70 26.95
C THR A 288 9.29 -1.47 26.69
N ASN A 289 10.16 -0.96 25.81
CA ASN A 289 11.43 -1.60 25.46
C ASN A 289 11.24 -3.03 24.95
N ILE A 290 10.49 -3.17 23.86
CA ILE A 290 10.24 -4.46 23.22
C ILE A 290 11.19 -4.61 22.04
N THR A 291 12.02 -5.66 22.04
CA THR A 291 13.08 -5.81 21.03
C THR A 291 12.52 -6.07 19.63
N ASP A 292 11.53 -6.97 19.49
CA ASP A 292 10.97 -7.38 18.20
C ASP A 292 9.61 -6.71 17.92
N CYS A 293 8.51 -7.24 18.46
CA CYS A 293 7.18 -6.65 18.26
C CYS A 293 6.32 -6.74 19.52
N ALA A 294 5.44 -5.76 19.74
CA ALA A 294 4.55 -5.75 20.90
C ALA A 294 3.50 -6.85 20.81
N ILE A 295 2.84 -6.99 19.65
CA ILE A 295 1.77 -7.96 19.44
C ILE A 295 1.97 -8.66 18.09
N LEU A 296 2.00 -10.00 18.09
CA LEU A 296 2.10 -10.85 16.91
C LEU A 296 0.88 -11.79 16.81
N MET A 297 -0.07 -11.45 15.94
CA MET A 297 -1.27 -12.22 15.69
C MET A 297 -1.11 -13.04 14.41
N GLN A 298 -0.50 -14.22 14.55
CA GLN A 298 -0.38 -15.20 13.47
C GLN A 298 -1.57 -16.18 13.49
N SER A 299 -2.41 -16.14 12.45
CA SER A 299 -3.64 -16.94 12.30
C SER A 299 -4.68 -16.68 13.40
N TYR A 300 -4.99 -15.41 13.68
CA TYR A 300 -6.01 -15.00 14.65
C TYR A 300 -7.28 -14.51 13.95
N LYS A 301 -8.44 -14.74 14.55
CA LYS A 301 -9.76 -14.36 14.03
C LYS A 301 -10.69 -13.85 15.14
N ASN A 302 -11.55 -12.91 14.78
CA ASN A 302 -12.47 -12.21 15.66
C ASN A 302 -11.75 -11.54 16.84
N ILE A 303 -11.02 -10.46 16.54
CA ILE A 303 -10.09 -9.82 17.49
C ILE A 303 -10.39 -8.33 17.65
N THR A 304 -10.25 -7.82 18.87
CA THR A 304 -10.18 -6.37 19.14
C THR A 304 -8.90 -6.04 19.90
N VAL A 305 -8.06 -5.19 19.31
CA VAL A 305 -6.85 -4.63 19.94
C VAL A 305 -7.10 -3.14 20.19
N SER A 306 -7.23 -2.73 21.45
CA SER A 306 -7.58 -1.33 21.73
C SER A 306 -6.97 -0.66 22.95
N GLY A 307 -6.70 0.65 22.84
CA GLY A 307 -6.23 1.45 23.98
C GLY A 307 -4.83 1.10 24.48
N ASN A 308 -4.05 0.32 23.73
CA ASN A 308 -2.71 -0.09 24.17
C ASN A 308 -1.70 1.05 23.94
N THR A 309 -0.72 1.13 24.84
CA THR A 309 0.39 2.09 24.76
C THR A 309 1.69 1.33 24.52
N MET A 310 2.39 1.62 23.43
CA MET A 310 3.63 0.96 23.03
C MET A 310 4.72 2.01 22.89
N ASN A 311 5.74 1.93 23.75
CA ASN A 311 6.84 2.89 23.81
C ASN A 311 8.18 2.18 23.61
N ASN A 312 8.97 2.66 22.64
CA ASN A 312 10.28 2.08 22.32
C ASN A 312 10.16 0.57 22.00
N VAL A 313 9.34 0.26 20.99
CA VAL A 313 9.14 -1.10 20.48
C VAL A 313 9.76 -1.26 19.10
N GLY A 314 10.29 -2.45 18.75
CA GLY A 314 10.81 -2.70 17.40
C GLY A 314 9.74 -2.54 16.32
N SER A 315 8.60 -3.21 16.50
CA SER A 315 7.37 -3.03 15.73
C SER A 315 6.16 -3.04 16.66
N GLY A 316 5.05 -2.43 16.23
CA GLY A 316 3.81 -2.39 17.00
C GLY A 316 3.02 -3.70 16.91
N ILE A 317 2.02 -3.71 16.02
CA ILE A 317 1.05 -4.79 15.87
C ILE A 317 1.25 -5.47 14.51
N ILE A 318 1.45 -6.79 14.52
CA ILE A 318 1.56 -7.58 13.30
C ILE A 318 0.36 -8.53 13.24
N VAL A 319 -0.40 -8.48 12.14
CA VAL A 319 -1.48 -9.41 11.81
C VAL A 319 -1.07 -10.14 10.55
N ARG A 320 -1.01 -11.46 10.61
CA ARG A 320 -0.64 -12.28 9.45
C ARG A 320 -1.31 -13.62 9.49
N ASN A 321 -1.70 -14.16 8.35
CA ASN A 321 -2.14 -15.54 8.30
C ASN A 321 -0.97 -16.51 8.25
N MET A 322 0.17 -16.09 7.69
CA MET A 322 1.35 -16.93 7.48
C MET A 322 2.66 -16.18 7.73
N SER A 323 3.73 -16.93 7.97
CA SER A 323 5.08 -16.38 8.08
C SER A 323 5.61 -15.92 6.70
N PRO A 324 6.22 -14.72 6.61
CA PRO A 324 6.89 -14.27 5.39
C PRO A 324 8.18 -15.04 5.09
N SER A 325 8.74 -15.78 6.06
CA SER A 325 10.00 -16.49 5.88
C SER A 325 9.88 -17.68 4.90
N LYS A 326 10.85 -17.81 3.99
CA LYS A 326 11.01 -18.99 3.12
C LYS A 326 11.74 -20.14 3.81
N SER A 327 12.57 -19.86 4.83
CA SER A 327 13.39 -20.86 5.54
C SER A 327 12.67 -21.52 6.73
N ASN A 328 11.55 -20.94 7.16
CA ASN A 328 10.64 -21.54 8.13
C ASN A 328 9.22 -21.32 7.60
N ALA A 329 8.58 -22.41 7.16
CA ALA A 329 7.21 -22.39 6.65
C ALA A 329 6.26 -21.66 7.62
N GLY A 330 6.54 -21.75 8.93
CA GLY A 330 5.76 -21.07 9.96
C GLY A 330 4.34 -21.62 10.11
N TYR A 331 4.05 -22.77 9.48
CA TYR A 331 2.77 -23.45 9.58
C TYR A 331 2.94 -24.97 9.66
N TYR A 332 1.93 -25.63 10.20
CA TYR A 332 1.83 -27.09 10.34
C TYR A 332 0.57 -27.61 9.62
N SER A 333 0.62 -28.86 9.14
CA SER A 333 -0.59 -29.56 8.72
C SER A 333 -1.45 -29.86 9.96
N PRO A 334 -2.79 -29.76 9.86
CA PRO A 334 -3.67 -30.21 10.93
C PRO A 334 -3.47 -31.70 11.20
N VAL A 335 -3.77 -32.13 12.43
CA VAL A 335 -3.75 -33.53 12.86
C VAL A 335 -4.78 -34.35 12.06
N ASP A 336 -5.92 -33.74 11.74
CA ASP A 336 -6.93 -34.27 10.79
C ASP A 336 -7.10 -33.28 9.63
N ASP A 337 -6.70 -33.70 8.43
CA ASP A 337 -6.73 -32.89 7.20
C ASP A 337 -7.95 -33.16 6.31
N SER A 338 -8.86 -34.06 6.71
CA SER A 338 -10.00 -34.50 5.90
C SER A 338 -10.96 -33.39 5.45
N ASN A 339 -10.99 -32.25 6.15
CA ASN A 339 -11.92 -31.14 5.92
C ASN A 339 -11.27 -29.76 5.77
N ILE A 340 -9.95 -29.71 5.50
CA ILE A 340 -9.18 -28.47 5.48
C ILE A 340 -9.83 -27.37 4.61
N GLY A 341 -10.26 -27.69 3.38
CA GLY A 341 -10.85 -26.71 2.46
C GLY A 341 -12.08 -25.98 3.00
N SER A 342 -12.92 -26.66 3.80
CA SER A 342 -14.10 -26.04 4.43
C SER A 342 -13.76 -25.11 5.61
N SER A 343 -12.56 -25.24 6.16
CA SER A 343 -12.07 -24.46 7.31
C SER A 343 -11.25 -23.24 6.92
N LEU A 344 -10.83 -23.15 5.65
CA LEU A 344 -10.07 -22.02 5.12
C LEU A 344 -10.96 -20.80 5.02
N ASN A 345 -10.56 -19.71 5.69
CA ASN A 345 -11.34 -18.48 5.71
C ASN A 345 -10.44 -17.28 6.02
N ASN A 346 -10.34 -16.37 5.06
CA ASN A 346 -9.48 -15.19 5.16
C ASN A 346 -10.08 -14.05 5.97
N ASP A 347 -11.41 -13.99 6.16
CA ASP A 347 -12.08 -12.93 6.91
C ASP A 347 -11.75 -13.06 8.40
N LEU A 348 -10.91 -12.16 8.90
CA LEU A 348 -10.42 -12.17 10.26
C LEU A 348 -11.35 -11.44 11.23
N ASN A 349 -12.35 -10.66 10.77
CA ASN A 349 -13.15 -9.75 11.59
C ASN A 349 -12.33 -9.08 12.72
N THR A 350 -11.32 -8.30 12.36
CA THR A 350 -10.35 -7.72 13.33
C THR A 350 -10.45 -6.20 13.39
N VAL A 351 -10.43 -5.64 14.61
CA VAL A 351 -10.42 -4.19 14.83
C VAL A 351 -9.20 -3.78 15.65
N ILE A 352 -8.39 -2.87 15.11
CA ILE A 352 -7.24 -2.25 15.78
C ILE A 352 -7.56 -0.78 15.99
N LYS A 353 -7.81 -0.36 17.24
CA LYS A 353 -8.27 1.01 17.50
C LYS A 353 -7.69 1.70 18.73
N ASN A 354 -7.56 3.02 18.68
CA ASN A 354 -7.19 3.83 19.84
C ASN A 354 -5.83 3.45 20.45
N ASN A 355 -4.89 2.88 19.69
CA ASN A 355 -3.56 2.53 20.19
C ASN A 355 -2.57 3.68 19.96
N GLN A 356 -1.60 3.82 20.86
CA GLN A 356 -0.47 4.73 20.73
C GLN A 356 0.79 3.90 20.51
N ILE A 357 1.42 4.02 19.34
CA ILE A 357 2.58 3.22 18.94
C ILE A 357 3.76 4.14 18.65
N ASN A 358 4.79 4.03 19.46
CA ASN A 358 6.07 4.69 19.29
C ASN A 358 7.17 3.64 19.13
N ALA A 359 7.62 3.45 17.90
CA ALA A 359 8.61 2.43 17.55
C ALA A 359 10.04 3.00 17.52
N ASN A 360 11.01 2.10 17.56
CA ASN A 360 12.42 2.43 17.43
C ASN A 360 13.16 1.33 16.68
N VAL A 361 14.25 1.68 16.01
CA VAL A 361 15.12 0.71 15.33
C VAL A 361 15.82 -0.15 16.39
N THR A 362 15.73 -1.46 16.25
CA THR A 362 16.41 -2.43 17.12
C THR A 362 17.26 -3.39 16.28
N SER A 363 18.12 -4.16 16.94
CA SER A 363 18.89 -5.21 16.27
C SER A 363 18.01 -6.31 15.65
N ALA A 364 16.82 -6.55 16.20
CA ALA A 364 15.86 -7.52 15.66
C ALA A 364 14.94 -6.91 14.59
N ARG A 365 14.72 -5.60 14.63
CA ARG A 365 13.88 -4.85 13.68
C ARG A 365 14.62 -3.63 13.14
N PRO A 366 15.46 -3.82 12.11
CA PRO A 366 16.10 -2.72 11.39
C PRO A 366 15.09 -1.89 10.57
N SER A 367 13.95 -2.49 10.22
CA SER A 367 12.83 -1.85 9.51
C SER A 367 11.56 -1.89 10.38
N PRO A 368 11.41 -0.98 11.35
CA PRO A 368 10.22 -0.90 12.20
C PRO A 368 8.94 -0.72 11.41
N VAL A 369 7.87 -1.37 11.87
CA VAL A 369 6.52 -1.22 11.33
C VAL A 369 5.53 -0.94 12.45
N GLY A 370 4.68 0.07 12.29
CA GLY A 370 3.63 0.39 13.26
C GLY A 370 2.55 -0.69 13.30
N ILE A 371 1.87 -0.89 12.17
CA ILE A 371 0.88 -1.94 11.98
C ILE A 371 1.17 -2.66 10.66
N GLN A 372 1.33 -3.97 10.69
CA GLN A 372 1.54 -4.81 9.51
C GLN A 372 0.34 -5.75 9.30
N LEU A 373 -0.18 -5.80 8.07
CA LEU A 373 -1.09 -6.82 7.59
C LEU A 373 -0.40 -7.64 6.49
N PHE A 374 -0.34 -8.97 6.64
CA PHE A 374 0.41 -9.82 5.71
C PHE A 374 -0.34 -11.11 5.36
N GLY A 375 -0.76 -11.22 4.10
CA GLY A 375 -1.21 -12.44 3.45
C GLY A 375 -0.07 -13.20 2.75
N LYS A 376 -0.38 -14.39 2.25
CA LYS A 376 0.57 -15.20 1.48
C LYS A 376 -0.14 -16.29 0.71
N LEU A 377 0.10 -16.33 -0.60
CA LEU A 377 -0.18 -17.49 -1.42
C LEU A 377 0.75 -18.67 -1.04
N ILE A 378 0.15 -19.81 -0.69
CA ILE A 378 0.84 -21.08 -0.51
C ILE A 378 0.55 -21.94 -1.75
N GLU A 379 1.61 -22.27 -2.50
CA GLU A 379 1.57 -23.18 -3.66
C GLU A 379 2.57 -24.30 -3.43
N THR A 380 2.09 -25.48 -3.08
CA THR A 380 2.90 -26.68 -2.85
C THR A 380 2.71 -27.73 -3.94
N GLY A 381 1.67 -27.64 -4.76
CA GLY A 381 1.36 -28.61 -5.83
C GLY A 381 0.78 -29.94 -5.32
N ASP A 382 0.54 -30.04 -4.01
CA ASP A 382 0.02 -31.24 -3.32
C ASP A 382 -1.47 -31.09 -2.92
N GLY A 383 -2.20 -30.18 -3.59
CA GLY A 383 -3.63 -29.92 -3.32
C GLY A 383 -3.91 -29.14 -2.02
N LYS A 384 -2.87 -28.56 -1.40
CA LYS A 384 -2.95 -27.68 -0.22
C LYS A 384 -2.79 -26.20 -0.59
N ASP A 385 -2.90 -25.91 -1.88
CA ASP A 385 -2.71 -24.58 -2.43
C ASP A 385 -3.87 -23.70 -1.98
N PHE A 386 -3.54 -22.59 -1.32
CA PHE A 386 -4.52 -21.64 -0.86
C PHE A 386 -3.88 -20.28 -0.67
N ASP A 387 -4.63 -19.26 -1.04
CA ASP A 387 -4.25 -17.89 -0.79
C ASP A 387 -4.68 -17.48 0.61
N TYR A 388 -3.72 -17.43 1.54
CA TYR A 388 -3.95 -17.00 2.92
C TYR A 388 -3.92 -15.47 3.04
N GLN A 389 -4.53 -14.77 2.08
CA GLN A 389 -4.78 -13.33 2.09
C GLN A 389 -5.41 -12.88 3.43
N VAL A 390 -5.05 -11.69 3.92
CA VAL A 390 -5.70 -11.11 5.10
C VAL A 390 -6.95 -10.34 4.67
N GLU A 391 -8.12 -10.73 5.19
CA GLU A 391 -9.40 -10.05 4.92
C GLU A 391 -10.04 -9.50 6.21
N GLY A 392 -10.80 -8.41 6.09
CA GLY A 392 -11.76 -8.02 7.13
C GLY A 392 -11.12 -7.39 8.37
N VAL A 393 -10.21 -6.45 8.13
CA VAL A 393 -9.51 -5.69 9.20
C VAL A 393 -9.87 -4.21 9.13
N ARG A 394 -10.16 -3.61 10.30
CA ARG A 394 -10.35 -2.17 10.45
C ARG A 394 -9.30 -1.58 11.40
N ILE A 395 -8.52 -0.62 10.89
CA ILE A 395 -7.49 0.12 11.63
C ILE A 395 -8.00 1.54 11.84
N THR A 396 -8.40 1.91 13.06
CA THR A 396 -9.06 3.21 13.31
C THR A 396 -8.56 3.99 14.51
N ASN A 397 -8.38 5.30 14.36
CA ASN A 397 -8.04 6.21 15.47
C ASN A 397 -6.77 5.82 16.25
N ASN A 398 -5.76 5.29 15.57
CA ASN A 398 -4.44 5.02 16.17
C ASN A 398 -3.50 6.20 15.96
N THR A 399 -2.52 6.37 16.86
CA THR A 399 -1.43 7.33 16.71
C THR A 399 -0.11 6.56 16.55
N LEU A 400 0.55 6.73 15.41
CA LEU A 400 1.74 5.99 15.02
C LEU A 400 2.92 6.95 14.85
N LYS A 401 4.03 6.69 15.55
CA LYS A 401 5.31 7.39 15.47
C LYS A 401 6.41 6.38 15.20
N ILE A 402 6.78 6.20 13.94
CA ILE A 402 7.55 5.04 13.48
C ILE A 402 8.75 5.53 12.67
N PRO A 403 9.99 5.06 12.95
CA PRO A 403 11.16 5.37 12.12
C PRO A 403 11.27 4.48 10.87
N GLY A 404 10.13 4.05 10.36
CA GLY A 404 9.93 3.12 9.25
C GLY A 404 8.47 3.24 8.80
N THR A 405 7.86 2.18 8.28
CA THR A 405 6.50 2.23 7.74
C THR A 405 5.45 2.29 8.85
N CYS A 406 4.54 3.27 8.82
CA CYS A 406 3.46 3.33 9.79
C CYS A 406 2.45 2.20 9.59
N ILE A 407 2.00 2.00 8.34
CA ILE A 407 1.06 0.93 7.99
C ILE A 407 1.58 0.20 6.75
N GLU A 408 1.87 -1.08 6.89
CA GLU A 408 2.32 -1.94 5.81
C GLU A 408 1.27 -3.02 5.50
N MET A 409 0.94 -3.17 4.23
CA MET A 409 -0.01 -4.16 3.74
C MET A 409 0.59 -4.93 2.58
N ASN A 410 0.50 -6.25 2.66
CA ASN A 410 0.87 -7.16 1.58
C ASN A 410 -0.19 -8.24 1.48
N ASP A 411 -0.78 -8.40 0.30
CA ASP A 411 -1.78 -9.43 0.02
C ASP A 411 -2.95 -9.37 1.00
N VAL A 412 -3.76 -8.31 0.86
CA VAL A 412 -4.93 -8.04 1.71
C VAL A 412 -6.15 -7.63 0.89
N THR A 413 -7.35 -7.89 1.43
CA THR A 413 -8.62 -7.42 0.84
C THR A 413 -9.64 -7.00 1.90
N GLY A 414 -10.60 -6.15 1.54
CA GLY A 414 -11.66 -5.76 2.47
C GLY A 414 -11.16 -5.05 3.73
N ILE A 415 -10.18 -4.17 3.57
CA ILE A 415 -9.53 -3.47 4.68
C ILE A 415 -10.03 -2.02 4.76
N LYS A 416 -10.31 -1.54 5.98
CA LYS A 416 -10.64 -0.13 6.24
C LYS A 416 -9.63 0.50 7.17
N VAL A 417 -9.06 1.63 6.78
CA VAL A 417 -8.10 2.40 7.57
C VAL A 417 -8.64 3.81 7.75
N ASP A 418 -9.08 4.17 8.95
CA ASP A 418 -9.75 5.45 9.15
C ASP A 418 -9.28 6.26 10.36
N SER A 419 -9.20 7.59 10.21
CA SER A 419 -8.92 8.53 11.32
C SER A 419 -7.59 8.31 12.07
N ASN A 420 -6.57 7.71 11.45
CA ASN A 420 -5.28 7.49 12.09
C ASN A 420 -4.36 8.71 11.95
N LYS A 421 -3.48 8.92 12.96
CA LYS A 421 -2.43 9.95 12.97
C LYS A 421 -1.08 9.29 12.72
N LEU A 422 -0.40 9.71 11.66
CA LEU A 422 0.80 9.05 11.14
C LEU A 422 2.00 9.99 11.19
N SER A 423 3.10 9.55 11.77
CA SER A 423 4.34 10.32 11.86
C SER A 423 5.53 9.42 11.62
N TYR A 424 6.35 9.80 10.64
CA TYR A 424 7.63 9.18 10.40
C TYR A 424 8.69 9.86 11.28
N THR A 425 9.45 9.06 12.02
CA THR A 425 10.45 9.56 12.99
C THR A 425 11.87 9.09 12.69
N GLY A 426 12.11 8.55 11.50
CA GLY A 426 13.43 8.06 11.10
C GLY A 426 14.29 9.19 10.53
N SER A 427 15.51 8.85 10.12
CA SER A 427 16.41 9.78 9.42
C SER A 427 16.04 9.86 7.93
N SER A 428 16.09 11.06 7.35
CA SER A 428 15.67 11.43 5.98
C SER A 428 16.49 10.81 4.82
N CYS A 429 16.82 9.52 4.89
CA CYS A 429 17.63 8.81 3.89
C CYS A 429 17.32 7.29 3.86
N SER A 430 16.18 6.86 4.39
CA SER A 430 15.73 5.47 4.34
C SER A 430 14.53 5.32 3.41
N ASP A 431 14.52 4.29 2.56
CA ASP A 431 13.51 3.98 1.53
C ASP A 431 12.14 3.53 2.08
N PHE A 432 11.67 4.09 3.19
CA PHE A 432 10.39 3.72 3.78
C PHE A 432 9.27 4.66 3.33
N ASP A 433 8.21 4.07 2.80
CA ASP A 433 6.93 4.74 2.67
C ASP A 433 6.22 4.80 4.04
N LEU A 434 5.51 5.91 4.27
CA LEU A 434 4.68 6.07 5.46
C LEU A 434 3.55 5.05 5.48
N ILE A 435 2.92 4.85 4.32
CA ILE A 435 1.97 3.76 4.06
C ILE A 435 2.43 3.03 2.81
N ASN A 436 2.56 1.70 2.92
CA ASN A 436 2.91 0.84 1.79
C ASN A 436 1.83 -0.23 1.59
N VAL A 437 1.25 -0.29 0.39
CA VAL A 437 0.22 -1.26 0.03
C VAL A 437 0.67 -2.04 -1.21
N GLN A 438 0.73 -3.37 -1.08
CA GLN A 438 1.21 -4.28 -2.12
C GLN A 438 0.24 -5.44 -2.34
N TYR A 439 0.01 -5.86 -3.58
CA TYR A 439 -0.78 -7.08 -3.89
C TYR A 439 -2.20 -7.07 -3.29
N SER A 440 -2.81 -5.89 -3.12
CA SER A 440 -4.00 -5.72 -2.29
C SER A 440 -5.19 -5.16 -3.07
N SER A 441 -6.41 -5.51 -2.67
CA SER A 441 -7.66 -5.01 -3.27
C SER A 441 -8.61 -4.48 -2.21
N ASP A 442 -9.68 -3.79 -2.64
CA ASP A 442 -10.81 -3.37 -1.80
C ASP A 442 -10.42 -2.75 -0.45
N THR A 443 -9.37 -1.93 -0.48
CA THR A 443 -8.82 -1.26 0.70
C THR A 443 -9.19 0.21 0.67
N LEU A 444 -9.92 0.66 1.70
CA LEU A 444 -10.38 2.03 1.86
C LEU A 444 -9.60 2.76 2.96
N PHE A 445 -8.96 3.86 2.60
CA PHE A 445 -8.38 4.81 3.55
C PHE A 445 -9.26 6.05 3.62
N SER A 446 -9.67 6.46 4.83
CA SER A 446 -10.53 7.63 5.02
C SER A 446 -10.11 8.49 6.23
N GLY A 447 -9.93 9.80 6.04
CA GLY A 447 -9.71 10.73 7.16
C GLY A 447 -8.39 10.54 7.92
N ASN A 448 -7.41 9.83 7.35
CA ASN A 448 -6.10 9.69 8.00
C ASN A 448 -5.27 10.95 7.78
N THR A 449 -4.50 11.33 8.79
CA THR A 449 -3.73 12.59 8.80
C THR A 449 -2.27 12.33 9.11
N THR A 450 -1.34 12.91 8.37
CA THR A 450 0.04 13.00 8.81
C THR A 450 0.20 14.07 9.87
N VAL A 451 1.06 13.82 10.86
CA VAL A 451 1.35 14.75 11.95
C VAL A 451 2.85 14.96 12.09
N THR A 452 3.27 16.13 12.58
CA THR A 452 4.68 16.51 12.60
C THR A 452 5.53 15.64 13.56
N PRO A 453 6.72 15.17 13.13
CA PRO A 453 7.26 15.25 11.78
C PRO A 453 6.50 14.35 10.80
N ALA A 454 6.07 14.94 9.68
CA ALA A 454 5.35 14.26 8.62
C ALA A 454 6.36 14.02 7.49
N ASP A 455 6.59 12.75 7.17
CA ASP A 455 7.53 12.35 6.14
C ASP A 455 7.21 10.95 5.59
N GLY A 456 7.60 10.71 4.34
CA GLY A 456 7.35 9.45 3.62
C GLY A 456 6.07 9.47 2.78
N SER A 457 6.02 8.57 1.80
CA SER A 457 4.95 8.51 0.79
C SER A 457 3.78 7.63 1.21
N PHE A 458 2.63 7.83 0.57
CA PHE A 458 1.61 6.81 0.42
C PHE A 458 1.86 6.07 -0.90
N SER A 459 2.22 4.79 -0.85
CA SER A 459 2.58 4.00 -2.03
C SER A 459 1.65 2.81 -2.24
N VAL A 460 1.23 2.60 -3.48
CA VAL A 460 0.41 1.46 -3.90
C VAL A 460 1.08 0.76 -5.06
N SER A 461 1.32 -0.54 -4.94
CA SER A 461 1.83 -1.37 -6.03
C SER A 461 1.03 -2.67 -6.15
N SER A 462 0.77 -3.11 -7.39
CA SER A 462 0.00 -4.33 -7.67
C SER A 462 -1.31 -4.41 -6.88
N GLY A 463 -2.15 -3.38 -6.93
CA GLY A 463 -3.32 -3.33 -6.06
C GLY A 463 -4.31 -2.24 -6.40
N ARG A 464 -5.48 -2.24 -5.75
CA ARG A 464 -6.54 -1.25 -5.91
C ARG A 464 -6.91 -0.64 -4.56
N VAL A 465 -6.71 0.66 -4.44
CA VAL A 465 -6.91 1.39 -3.18
C VAL A 465 -7.82 2.61 -3.39
N TYR A 466 -8.68 2.85 -2.41
CA TYR A 466 -9.59 3.99 -2.35
C TYR A 466 -9.15 4.95 -1.24
N LEU A 467 -9.07 6.25 -1.53
CA LEU A 467 -8.64 7.30 -0.61
C LEU A 467 -9.73 8.37 -0.48
N GLN A 468 -10.12 8.72 0.74
CA GLN A 468 -11.15 9.74 1.01
C GLN A 468 -10.72 10.67 2.14
N ASP A 469 -10.91 11.98 1.99
CA ASP A 469 -10.68 12.95 3.07
C ASP A 469 -9.28 12.86 3.73
N MET A 470 -8.26 12.43 2.99
CA MET A 470 -6.92 12.22 3.52
C MET A 470 -6.20 13.56 3.64
N THR A 471 -5.47 13.77 4.74
CA THR A 471 -4.56 14.93 4.88
C THR A 471 -3.11 14.42 4.97
N LEU A 472 -2.36 14.54 3.88
CA LEU A 472 -1.01 14.01 3.76
C LEU A 472 0.01 15.12 3.57
N SER A 473 1.17 14.97 4.19
CA SER A 473 2.30 15.87 3.97
C SER A 473 3.64 15.19 4.19
N ASN A 474 4.65 15.60 3.44
CA ASN A 474 6.04 15.15 3.54
C ASN A 474 7.01 16.34 3.43
N LYS A 475 8.26 16.13 3.85
CA LYS A 475 9.30 17.18 3.84
C LYS A 475 10.64 16.75 3.27
N SER A 476 10.95 15.46 3.28
CA SER A 476 12.19 14.93 2.73
C SER A 476 12.16 14.92 1.21
N ASP A 477 13.33 15.10 0.63
CA ASP A 477 13.55 14.98 -0.81
C ASP A 477 13.26 13.53 -1.27
N GLY A 478 12.77 13.36 -2.50
CA GLY A 478 12.41 12.05 -3.08
C GLY A 478 11.12 11.41 -2.53
N CYS A 479 10.39 12.09 -1.64
CA CYS A 479 9.18 11.54 -1.00
C CYS A 479 7.91 12.05 -1.68
N CYS A 480 7.23 11.22 -2.45
CA CYS A 480 5.96 11.60 -3.06
C CYS A 480 4.84 11.75 -2.02
N GLY A 481 3.79 12.51 -2.33
CA GLY A 481 2.60 12.53 -1.47
C GLY A 481 1.80 11.22 -1.58
N VAL A 482 1.26 10.95 -2.78
CA VAL A 482 0.59 9.69 -3.15
C VAL A 482 1.17 9.16 -4.45
N ARG A 483 1.60 7.91 -4.43
CA ARG A 483 2.23 7.22 -5.55
C ARG A 483 1.41 6.00 -5.96
N SER A 484 1.00 5.97 -7.21
CA SER A 484 0.54 4.74 -7.87
C SER A 484 1.75 4.13 -8.57
N GLY A 485 2.33 3.10 -7.94
CA GLY A 485 3.46 2.35 -8.47
C GLY A 485 3.02 1.28 -9.48
N LYS A 486 3.98 0.45 -9.91
CA LYS A 486 3.74 -0.63 -10.88
C LYS A 486 2.51 -1.49 -10.53
N ASN A 487 1.59 -1.63 -11.47
CA ASN A 487 0.30 -2.32 -11.36
C ASN A 487 -0.62 -1.81 -10.23
N GLY A 488 -0.29 -0.70 -9.57
CA GLY A 488 -1.11 -0.04 -8.57
C GLY A 488 -2.21 0.79 -9.21
N SER A 489 -3.36 0.90 -8.55
CA SER A 489 -4.46 1.77 -8.95
C SER A 489 -4.99 2.50 -7.73
N VAL A 490 -5.14 3.81 -7.87
CA VAL A 490 -5.54 4.72 -6.79
C VAL A 490 -6.77 5.50 -7.22
N PHE A 491 -7.82 5.44 -6.39
CA PHE A 491 -9.06 6.19 -6.59
C PHE A 491 -9.25 7.13 -5.39
N GLY A 492 -9.21 8.44 -5.62
CA GLY A 492 -9.17 9.45 -4.56
C GLY A 492 -10.33 10.45 -4.61
N TRP A 493 -10.82 10.85 -3.44
CA TRP A 493 -11.80 11.92 -3.27
C TRP A 493 -11.37 12.89 -2.17
N ASP A 494 -11.36 14.19 -2.49
CA ASP A 494 -11.18 15.29 -1.54
C ASP A 494 -9.93 15.15 -0.66
N LEU A 495 -8.79 14.84 -1.30
CA LEU A 495 -7.51 14.73 -0.59
C LEU A 495 -6.87 16.12 -0.42
N THR A 496 -6.21 16.34 0.72
CA THR A 496 -5.33 17.48 0.96
C THR A 496 -3.91 16.97 1.07
N VAL A 497 -3.08 17.22 0.05
CA VAL A 497 -1.71 16.67 -0.04
C VAL A 497 -0.70 17.79 -0.25
N HIS A 498 0.36 17.80 0.57
CA HIS A 498 1.45 18.78 0.47
C HIS A 498 2.83 18.14 0.51
N SER A 499 3.63 18.32 -0.54
CA SER A 499 5.04 17.87 -0.55
C SER A 499 5.99 19.07 -0.49
N ALA A 500 6.88 19.12 0.51
CA ALA A 500 7.84 20.22 0.65
C ALA A 500 9.26 19.88 0.17
N GLY A 501 9.63 18.60 0.08
CA GLY A 501 10.93 18.15 -0.40
C GLY A 501 11.13 18.37 -1.90
N ALA A 502 12.37 18.36 -2.37
CA ALA A 502 12.71 18.36 -3.79
C ALA A 502 12.48 16.96 -4.40
N ALA A 503 12.33 16.86 -5.74
CA ALA A 503 12.05 15.59 -6.42
C ALA A 503 10.88 14.79 -5.80
N SER A 504 9.83 15.49 -5.36
CA SER A 504 8.79 14.97 -4.47
C SER A 504 7.39 15.31 -4.99
N SER A 505 7.02 14.74 -6.13
CA SER A 505 5.71 14.95 -6.76
C SER A 505 4.56 14.66 -5.80
N VAL A 506 3.56 15.54 -5.77
CA VAL A 506 2.48 15.47 -4.76
C VAL A 506 1.57 14.27 -5.03
N ILE A 507 1.19 14.06 -6.29
CA ILE A 507 0.62 12.80 -6.76
C ILE A 507 1.40 12.33 -7.99
N TYR A 508 1.68 11.03 -8.07
CA TYR A 508 2.51 10.46 -9.13
C TYR A 508 1.97 9.12 -9.60
N ALA A 509 1.69 9.01 -10.89
CA ALA A 509 1.43 7.74 -11.58
C ALA A 509 2.72 7.26 -12.25
N GLU A 510 3.37 6.25 -11.67
CA GLU A 510 4.61 5.68 -12.20
C GLU A 510 4.39 4.91 -13.49
N LYS A 511 5.47 4.69 -14.23
CA LYS A 511 5.46 3.80 -15.39
C LYS A 511 4.98 2.39 -15.03
N GLY A 512 4.06 1.86 -15.84
CA GLY A 512 3.43 0.56 -15.60
C GLY A 512 2.47 0.56 -14.42
N SER A 513 2.11 1.72 -13.86
CA SER A 513 0.97 1.82 -12.95
C SER A 513 -0.34 1.53 -13.68
N GLY A 514 -1.33 1.04 -12.94
CA GLY A 514 -2.72 1.06 -13.40
C GLY A 514 -3.28 2.49 -13.34
N ASN A 515 -4.56 2.63 -13.04
CA ASN A 515 -5.20 3.95 -13.13
C ASN A 515 -5.02 4.75 -11.83
N MET A 516 -4.65 6.03 -11.96
CA MET A 516 -4.84 7.02 -10.90
C MET A 516 -6.03 7.94 -11.26
N VAL A 517 -7.09 7.93 -10.45
CA VAL A 517 -8.32 8.70 -10.69
C VAL A 517 -8.66 9.51 -9.46
N ILE A 518 -8.67 10.84 -9.58
CA ILE A 518 -8.78 11.78 -8.47
C ILE A 518 -9.92 12.77 -8.69
N SER A 519 -10.74 12.99 -7.66
CA SER A 519 -11.88 13.92 -7.69
C SER A 519 -11.79 14.88 -6.50
N GLY A 520 -11.84 16.18 -6.76
CA GLY A 520 -11.77 17.21 -5.72
C GLY A 520 -10.39 17.33 -5.06
N GLY A 521 -10.32 18.09 -3.97
CA GLY A 521 -9.12 18.23 -3.15
C GLY A 521 -8.11 19.31 -3.57
N SER A 522 -7.02 19.39 -2.81
CA SER A 522 -5.95 20.37 -3.00
C SER A 522 -4.56 19.71 -2.90
N TYR A 523 -3.74 19.94 -3.92
CA TYR A 523 -2.44 19.33 -4.10
C TYR A 523 -1.42 20.43 -4.31
N SER A 524 -0.44 20.53 -3.41
CA SER A 524 0.51 21.65 -3.43
C SER A 524 1.94 21.20 -3.20
N SER A 525 2.86 21.64 -4.06
CA SER A 525 4.29 21.40 -3.87
C SER A 525 5.02 22.64 -3.36
N GLY A 526 6.07 22.43 -2.58
CA GLY A 526 6.97 23.46 -2.05
C GLY A 526 8.43 23.31 -2.49
N GLY A 527 8.82 22.11 -2.91
CA GLY A 527 10.17 21.80 -3.37
C GLY A 527 10.38 22.03 -4.87
N GLU A 528 11.65 22.06 -5.26
CA GLU A 528 12.07 22.10 -6.67
C GLU A 528 11.86 20.72 -7.32
N ASP A 529 11.69 20.68 -8.63
CA ASP A 529 11.50 19.42 -9.37
C ASP A 529 10.37 18.55 -8.79
N SER A 530 9.29 19.18 -8.35
CA SER A 530 8.21 18.56 -7.59
C SER A 530 6.87 19.05 -8.12
N PRO A 531 6.39 18.54 -9.26
CA PRO A 531 5.07 18.89 -9.76
C PRO A 531 3.96 18.55 -8.75
N ALA A 532 2.85 19.27 -8.85
CA ALA A 532 1.66 18.91 -8.07
C ALA A 532 1.01 17.61 -8.59
N ALA A 533 1.13 17.29 -9.88
CA ALA A 533 0.78 15.98 -10.42
C ALA A 533 1.76 15.56 -11.52
N GLU A 534 2.20 14.32 -11.49
CA GLU A 534 3.10 13.73 -12.49
C GLU A 534 2.52 12.43 -13.04
N SER A 535 2.68 12.20 -14.35
CA SER A 535 2.23 10.99 -15.01
C SER A 535 3.26 10.43 -15.98
N ASP A 536 3.66 9.19 -15.71
CA ASP A 536 4.41 8.30 -16.61
C ASP A 536 3.53 7.11 -17.07
N SER A 537 2.22 7.22 -16.82
CA SER A 537 1.17 6.27 -17.20
C SER A 537 -0.12 7.08 -17.43
N VAL A 538 -1.27 6.63 -16.92
CA VAL A 538 -2.57 7.30 -17.06
C VAL A 538 -3.05 7.89 -15.74
N ILE A 539 -3.32 9.20 -15.73
CA ILE A 539 -3.97 9.89 -14.62
C ILE A 539 -5.17 10.72 -15.09
N ALA A 540 -6.27 10.66 -14.34
CA ALA A 540 -7.45 11.50 -14.53
C ALA A 540 -7.78 12.27 -13.25
N ILE A 541 -7.96 13.58 -13.36
CA ILE A 541 -8.19 14.48 -12.23
C ILE A 541 -9.37 15.39 -12.54
N SER A 542 -10.33 15.48 -11.63
CA SER A 542 -11.50 16.36 -11.75
C SER A 542 -11.64 17.28 -10.54
N GLU A 543 -12.06 18.53 -10.76
CA GLU A 543 -12.47 19.49 -9.72
C GLU A 543 -11.42 19.78 -8.63
N ALA A 544 -10.13 19.60 -8.94
CA ALA A 544 -9.03 19.76 -7.99
C ALA A 544 -8.27 21.09 -8.14
N SER A 545 -7.58 21.51 -7.07
CA SER A 545 -6.55 22.55 -7.14
C SER A 545 -5.15 21.93 -7.17
N LEU A 546 -4.40 22.19 -8.24
CA LEU A 546 -3.04 21.70 -8.46
C LEU A 546 -2.08 22.88 -8.48
N LYS A 547 -1.22 22.99 -7.46
CA LYS A 547 -0.30 24.12 -7.32
C LYS A 547 1.16 23.69 -7.24
N GLY A 548 1.92 24.03 -8.28
CA GLY A 548 3.38 23.94 -8.29
C GLY A 548 4.01 25.16 -7.61
N GLY A 549 4.63 25.00 -6.44
CA GLY A 549 5.24 26.13 -5.73
C GLY A 549 6.55 26.58 -6.36
N LYS A 550 7.51 25.66 -6.49
CA LYS A 550 8.80 25.87 -7.17
C LYS A 550 8.96 24.97 -8.40
N SER A 551 7.87 24.37 -8.85
CA SER A 551 7.77 23.53 -10.03
C SER A 551 6.49 23.90 -10.79
N GLU A 552 6.30 23.27 -11.92
CA GLU A 552 5.06 23.20 -12.67
C GLU A 552 3.90 22.61 -11.84
N ALA A 553 2.66 22.89 -12.24
CA ALA A 553 1.48 22.28 -11.64
C ALA A 553 1.37 20.82 -12.08
N VAL A 554 1.62 20.55 -13.37
CA VAL A 554 1.51 19.21 -13.94
C VAL A 554 2.68 18.87 -14.86
N ARG A 555 3.10 17.61 -14.81
CA ARG A 555 4.17 17.03 -15.64
C ARG A 555 3.70 15.72 -16.25
N ILE A 556 3.98 15.53 -17.53
CA ILE A 556 3.75 14.27 -18.26
C ILE A 556 5.06 13.83 -18.89
N ALA A 557 5.47 12.57 -18.66
CA ALA A 557 6.76 12.07 -19.12
C ALA A 557 6.69 10.62 -19.68
N ASN A 558 7.49 10.35 -20.72
CA ASN A 558 8.03 9.03 -21.12
C ASN A 558 7.10 7.79 -21.29
N PRO A 559 6.22 7.77 -22.29
CA PRO A 559 5.09 8.68 -22.51
C PRO A 559 4.06 8.59 -21.37
N GLY A 560 3.28 9.64 -21.18
CA GLY A 560 2.17 9.64 -20.21
C GLY A 560 0.91 10.30 -20.76
N MET A 561 -0.21 10.01 -20.11
CA MET A 561 -1.52 10.57 -20.43
C MET A 561 -2.12 11.22 -19.20
N MET A 562 -2.53 12.49 -19.33
CA MET A 562 -3.18 13.23 -18.25
C MET A 562 -4.48 13.87 -18.73
N TYR A 563 -5.57 13.52 -18.04
CA TYR A 563 -6.91 14.04 -18.29
C TYR A 563 -7.37 14.93 -17.14
N ILE A 564 -7.61 16.20 -17.42
CA ILE A 564 -7.94 17.23 -16.45
C ILE A 564 -9.34 17.78 -16.72
N TYR A 565 -10.22 17.73 -15.73
CA TYR A 565 -11.59 18.23 -15.83
C TYR A 565 -11.88 19.26 -14.75
N ASN A 566 -12.20 20.50 -15.13
CA ASN A 566 -12.59 21.57 -14.21
C ASN A 566 -11.58 21.88 -13.08
N CYS A 567 -10.29 21.56 -13.28
CA CYS A 567 -9.25 21.82 -12.28
C CYS A 567 -8.66 23.23 -12.37
N GLN A 568 -8.03 23.67 -11.29
CA GLN A 568 -7.26 24.91 -11.22
C GLN A 568 -5.78 24.58 -11.13
N LEU A 569 -5.05 24.75 -12.23
CA LEU A 569 -3.61 24.55 -12.32
C LEU A 569 -2.89 25.90 -12.15
N SER A 570 -1.89 25.94 -11.28
CA SER A 570 -1.09 27.14 -11.08
C SER A 570 0.37 26.84 -10.75
N THR A 571 1.28 27.69 -11.24
CA THR A 571 2.67 27.74 -10.78
C THR A 571 3.05 29.12 -10.28
N ASP A 572 3.86 29.18 -9.21
CA ASP A 572 4.45 30.42 -8.71
C ASP A 572 5.83 30.74 -9.35
N VAL A 573 6.33 29.87 -10.23
CA VAL A 573 7.64 30.00 -10.89
C VAL A 573 7.64 31.21 -11.84
N LYS A 574 8.53 32.17 -11.59
CA LYS A 574 8.72 33.38 -12.44
C LYS A 574 9.97 33.31 -13.31
N LYS A 575 11.00 32.65 -12.79
CA LYS A 575 12.33 32.50 -13.36
C LYS A 575 12.90 31.22 -12.77
N SER A 576 13.54 30.43 -13.61
CA SER A 576 14.32 29.28 -13.22
C SER A 576 15.69 29.39 -13.88
N ASP A 577 16.69 28.70 -13.32
CA ASP A 577 18.06 28.69 -13.87
C ASP A 577 18.11 28.07 -15.28
N ASP A 578 17.09 27.28 -15.62
CA ASP A 578 16.95 26.54 -16.87
C ASP A 578 15.93 27.15 -17.85
N GLY A 579 15.28 28.24 -17.47
CA GLY A 579 14.28 28.93 -18.29
C GLY A 579 12.88 28.29 -18.35
N LEU A 580 12.66 27.16 -17.67
CA LEU A 580 11.34 26.53 -17.53
C LEU A 580 10.46 27.27 -16.51
N THR A 581 9.41 27.90 -17.00
CA THR A 581 8.43 28.65 -16.18
C THR A 581 6.99 28.15 -16.35
N ALA A 582 6.82 27.00 -17.02
CA ALA A 582 5.52 26.50 -17.42
C ALA A 582 4.69 25.94 -16.25
N ALA A 583 3.37 26.12 -16.32
CA ALA A 583 2.44 25.46 -15.40
C ALA A 583 2.16 24.00 -15.79
N ALA A 584 2.24 23.68 -17.08
CA ALA A 584 2.10 22.33 -17.61
C ALA A 584 3.30 21.98 -18.49
N VAL A 585 3.89 20.81 -18.26
CA VAL A 585 5.10 20.35 -18.96
C VAL A 585 4.89 18.96 -19.53
N LEU A 586 5.22 18.79 -20.82
CA LEU A 586 5.29 17.50 -21.49
C LEU A 586 6.71 17.29 -22.00
N TYR A 587 7.33 16.16 -21.68
CA TYR A 587 8.66 15.86 -22.19
C TYR A 587 8.95 14.38 -22.38
N GLY A 588 9.96 14.09 -23.19
CA GLY A 588 10.58 12.78 -23.30
C GLY A 588 12.05 12.83 -22.86
N ASN A 589 12.59 11.71 -22.38
CA ASN A 589 13.98 11.56 -21.97
C ASN A 589 14.82 10.75 -22.96
N SER A 590 14.23 10.34 -24.10
CA SER A 590 14.94 9.64 -25.15
C SER A 590 16.16 10.43 -25.61
N PRO A 591 17.34 9.80 -25.68
CA PRO A 591 18.55 10.48 -26.11
C PRO A 591 18.55 10.85 -27.61
N TYR A 592 17.61 10.34 -28.40
CA TYR A 592 17.61 10.47 -29.87
C TYR A 592 16.53 11.40 -30.43
N GLY A 593 15.79 12.13 -29.58
CA GLY A 593 14.68 12.98 -30.02
C GLY A 593 13.34 12.45 -29.53
N ALA A 594 12.25 13.09 -29.98
CA ALA A 594 10.89 12.68 -29.68
C ALA A 594 10.70 11.17 -29.89
N GLU A 595 10.31 10.46 -28.82
CA GLU A 595 9.87 9.06 -28.94
C GLU A 595 8.62 8.99 -29.84
N ASP A 596 8.46 7.89 -30.58
CA ASP A 596 7.29 7.67 -31.45
C ASP A 596 5.97 7.62 -30.67
N LYS A 597 6.06 7.38 -29.35
CA LYS A 597 4.91 7.25 -28.47
C LYS A 597 4.36 8.62 -28.05
N LEU A 598 3.04 8.71 -28.08
CA LEU A 598 2.32 9.95 -27.83
C LEU A 598 2.20 10.23 -26.32
N SER A 599 2.57 11.43 -25.90
CA SER A 599 2.16 11.99 -24.61
C SER A 599 0.94 12.90 -24.78
N ARG A 600 -0.07 12.80 -23.93
CA ARG A 600 -1.31 13.59 -24.05
C ARG A 600 -1.60 14.41 -22.79
N LEU A 601 -1.95 15.67 -23.03
CA LEU A 601 -2.60 16.54 -22.04
C LEU A 601 -3.99 16.91 -22.56
N TYR A 602 -5.03 16.36 -21.92
CA TYR A 602 -6.42 16.75 -22.16
C TYR A 602 -6.91 17.66 -21.04
N VAL A 603 -7.45 18.83 -21.37
CA VAL A 603 -7.99 19.78 -20.38
C VAL A 603 -9.35 20.29 -20.81
N GLU A 604 -10.37 19.99 -20.01
CA GLU A 604 -11.74 20.46 -20.18
C GLU A 604 -12.16 21.35 -19.00
N GLY A 605 -12.50 22.60 -19.28
CA GLY A 605 -12.91 23.58 -18.27
C GLY A 605 -11.76 24.01 -17.35
N GLY A 606 -12.10 24.67 -16.24
CA GLY A 606 -11.11 25.10 -15.25
C GLY A 606 -10.15 26.19 -15.75
N SER A 607 -8.92 26.18 -15.24
CA SER A 607 -7.90 27.17 -15.60
C SER A 607 -6.47 26.66 -15.47
N ILE A 608 -5.57 27.18 -16.31
CA ILE A 608 -4.11 27.02 -16.23
C ILE A 608 -3.49 28.41 -16.12
N SER A 609 -2.85 28.70 -14.99
CA SER A 609 -2.22 29.99 -14.72
C SER A 609 -0.72 29.84 -14.48
N SER A 610 0.06 30.66 -15.17
CA SER A 610 1.50 30.77 -14.96
C SER A 610 1.94 32.23 -14.81
N ARG A 611 3.13 32.43 -14.24
CA ARG A 611 3.82 33.73 -14.21
C ARG A 611 4.88 33.86 -15.31
N GLY A 612 5.03 32.82 -16.13
CA GLY A 612 5.84 32.82 -17.35
C GLY A 612 5.07 32.13 -18.46
N ASP A 613 5.64 31.09 -19.06
CA ASP A 613 4.98 30.29 -20.10
C ASP A 613 3.81 29.48 -19.48
N VAL A 614 2.74 29.18 -20.23
CA VAL A 614 1.61 28.39 -19.69
C VAL A 614 1.86 26.90 -19.88
N ILE A 615 2.10 26.47 -21.13
CA ILE A 615 2.40 25.08 -21.48
C ILE A 615 3.76 25.02 -22.19
N PHE A 616 4.58 24.04 -21.81
CA PHE A 616 5.86 23.75 -22.43
C PHE A 616 5.92 22.29 -22.88
N THR A 617 6.41 22.07 -24.10
CA THR A 617 6.62 20.73 -24.65
C THR A 617 7.95 20.64 -25.36
N THR A 618 8.68 19.54 -25.12
CA THR A 618 10.00 19.29 -25.70
C THR A 618 10.28 17.79 -25.81
N ASN A 619 11.18 17.38 -26.70
CA ASN A 619 11.67 16.00 -26.85
C ASN A 619 10.62 14.87 -26.81
N CYS A 620 9.39 15.12 -27.27
CA CYS A 620 8.33 14.12 -27.34
C CYS A 620 7.36 14.39 -28.49
N LYS A 621 6.64 13.35 -28.90
CA LYS A 621 5.39 13.51 -29.65
C LYS A 621 4.30 13.83 -28.64
N SER A 622 3.66 14.98 -28.79
CA SER A 622 2.69 15.49 -27.83
C SER A 622 1.37 15.89 -28.48
N GLU A 623 0.28 15.65 -27.77
CA GLU A 623 -1.04 16.14 -28.12
C GLU A 623 -1.63 16.90 -26.93
N ILE A 624 -2.03 18.13 -27.18
CA ILE A 624 -2.61 19.04 -26.19
C ILE A 624 -4.01 19.39 -26.65
N ILE A 625 -5.02 18.96 -25.90
CA ILE A 625 -6.43 19.18 -26.23
C ILE A 625 -7.01 20.14 -25.21
N LEU A 626 -7.53 21.29 -25.67
CA LEU A 626 -8.12 22.32 -24.82
C LEU A 626 -9.60 22.54 -25.17
N LYS A 627 -10.46 22.49 -24.16
CA LYS A 627 -11.91 22.66 -24.29
C LYS A 627 -12.48 23.55 -23.18
N GLY A 628 -12.82 24.79 -23.50
CA GLY A 628 -13.41 25.74 -22.55
C GLY A 628 -12.50 26.11 -21.36
N THR A 629 -11.19 25.98 -21.49
CA THR A 629 -10.20 26.18 -20.42
C THR A 629 -9.69 27.61 -20.39
N LYS A 630 -9.56 28.24 -19.21
CA LYS A 630 -9.00 29.59 -19.09
C LYS A 630 -7.48 29.55 -18.93
N LEU A 631 -6.74 30.17 -19.85
CA LEU A 631 -5.28 30.27 -19.77
C LEU A 631 -4.86 31.70 -19.42
N SER A 632 -3.86 31.84 -18.55
CA SER A 632 -3.28 33.14 -18.21
C SER A 632 -1.78 33.08 -17.95
N SER A 633 -1.05 34.06 -18.48
CA SER A 633 0.38 34.31 -18.24
C SER A 633 0.62 35.78 -17.86
N ASP A 634 1.73 36.05 -17.17
CA ASP A 634 2.25 37.43 -17.04
C ASP A 634 2.77 37.93 -18.41
N ARG A 635 2.89 39.25 -18.58
CA ARG A 635 3.29 39.87 -19.86
C ARG A 635 4.64 39.31 -20.34
N GLY A 636 4.63 38.74 -21.55
CA GLY A 636 5.83 38.19 -22.21
C GLY A 636 5.98 36.67 -22.10
N GLY A 637 5.08 35.97 -21.39
CA GLY A 637 5.01 34.50 -21.42
C GLY A 637 4.22 33.99 -22.63
N TYR A 638 4.64 32.85 -23.17
CA TYR A 638 3.92 32.15 -24.25
C TYR A 638 2.78 31.28 -23.68
N LEU A 639 1.71 31.10 -24.45
CA LEU A 639 0.69 30.11 -24.11
C LEU A 639 1.21 28.69 -24.31
N LEU A 640 1.89 28.47 -25.43
CA LEU A 640 2.53 27.21 -25.75
C LEU A 640 3.92 27.47 -26.30
N LYS A 641 4.90 26.80 -25.71
CA LYS A 641 6.28 26.81 -26.15
C LYS A 641 6.68 25.40 -26.55
N CYS A 642 6.80 25.19 -27.85
CA CYS A 642 7.13 23.93 -28.51
C CYS A 642 8.54 24.03 -29.08
N VAL A 643 9.55 23.75 -28.27
CA VAL A 643 10.95 24.05 -28.62
C VAL A 643 11.88 22.92 -28.19
N SER A 644 13.07 22.88 -28.77
CA SER A 644 14.18 22.07 -28.28
C SER A 644 14.66 22.55 -26.92
N ASP A 645 14.97 21.59 -26.04
CA ASP A 645 15.23 21.79 -24.62
C ASP A 645 16.32 22.85 -24.35
N PRO A 646 15.98 23.97 -23.67
CA PRO A 646 16.96 24.94 -23.19
C PRO A 646 17.54 24.59 -21.80
N THR A 647 17.09 23.49 -21.16
CA THR A 647 17.33 23.24 -19.74
C THR A 647 18.65 22.54 -19.43
N ARG A 648 19.15 22.71 -18.18
CA ARG A 648 20.38 22.07 -17.69
C ARG A 648 20.30 20.55 -17.54
N TRP A 649 19.08 20.00 -17.56
CA TRP A 649 18.80 18.58 -17.32
C TRP A 649 19.00 17.72 -18.56
N GLY A 650 18.94 18.33 -19.77
CA GLY A 650 19.17 17.63 -21.02
C GLY A 650 18.15 16.53 -21.23
N TRP A 651 16.88 16.90 -21.34
CA TRP A 651 15.80 16.01 -21.76
C TRP A 651 15.96 15.66 -23.24
N GLY A 652 17.02 14.89 -23.54
CA GLY A 652 17.55 14.66 -24.87
C GLY A 652 19.07 14.89 -24.95
N ARG A 653 19.70 14.52 -26.07
CA ARG A 653 21.11 14.90 -26.30
C ARG A 653 21.19 16.37 -26.70
N LYS A 654 22.35 16.97 -26.43
CA LYS A 654 22.71 18.28 -27.00
C LYS A 654 22.54 18.20 -28.54
N TYR A 655 21.80 19.17 -29.11
CA TYR A 655 21.46 19.24 -30.54
C TYR A 655 20.35 18.29 -31.03
N SER A 656 19.64 17.61 -30.13
CA SER A 656 18.39 16.90 -30.41
C SER A 656 17.31 17.33 -29.41
N GLY A 657 16.05 16.96 -29.68
CA GLY A 657 14.98 17.08 -28.68
C GLY A 657 14.01 18.24 -28.84
N GLY A 658 13.70 18.67 -30.06
CA GLY A 658 12.45 19.40 -30.29
C GLY A 658 11.22 18.51 -30.10
N ALA A 659 10.04 19.13 -30.02
CA ALA A 659 8.77 18.42 -29.89
C ALA A 659 8.05 18.32 -31.24
N VAL A 660 7.27 17.25 -31.40
CA VAL A 660 6.25 17.15 -32.45
C VAL A 660 4.91 17.30 -31.76
N CYS A 661 4.34 18.51 -31.78
CA CYS A 661 3.17 18.86 -30.99
C CYS A 661 1.93 19.09 -31.87
N SER A 662 0.81 18.49 -31.49
CA SER A 662 -0.52 18.82 -32.01
C SER A 662 -1.32 19.54 -30.93
N LEU A 663 -1.63 20.81 -31.12
CA LEU A 663 -2.51 21.60 -30.27
C LEU A 663 -3.90 21.64 -30.90
N ILE A 664 -4.89 21.14 -30.17
CA ILE A 664 -6.26 20.96 -30.66
C ILE A 664 -7.20 21.78 -29.77
N LEU A 665 -7.85 22.76 -30.40
CA LEU A 665 -8.80 23.66 -29.76
C LEU A 665 -10.22 23.19 -30.11
N MET A 666 -11.06 22.98 -29.10
CA MET A 666 -12.45 22.52 -29.28
C MET A 666 -13.41 23.37 -28.46
N GLY A 667 -14.24 24.20 -29.13
CA GLY A 667 -15.10 25.17 -28.42
C GLY A 667 -14.30 26.06 -27.45
N GLN A 668 -13.07 26.40 -27.83
CA GLN A 668 -12.08 27.06 -26.99
C GLN A 668 -11.85 28.49 -27.47
N GLU A 669 -11.81 29.44 -26.53
CA GLU A 669 -11.31 30.80 -26.80
C GLU A 669 -9.92 30.93 -26.20
N LEU A 670 -8.95 31.28 -27.04
CA LEU A 670 -7.54 31.32 -26.66
C LEU A 670 -6.92 32.67 -27.05
N TYR A 671 -6.19 33.31 -26.13
CA TYR A 671 -5.52 34.58 -26.38
C TYR A 671 -4.06 34.53 -25.93
N GLY A 672 -3.12 34.73 -26.86
CA GLY A 672 -1.70 34.84 -26.57
C GLY A 672 -0.81 34.23 -27.65
N GLN A 673 0.50 34.40 -27.50
CA GLN A 673 1.49 34.00 -28.50
C GLN A 673 1.95 32.54 -28.26
N MET A 674 2.45 31.90 -29.31
CA MET A 674 3.05 30.56 -29.28
C MET A 674 4.43 30.61 -29.90
N LEU A 675 5.35 29.73 -29.49
CA LEU A 675 6.71 29.66 -30.01
C LEU A 675 7.01 28.25 -30.51
N CYS A 676 7.55 28.14 -31.73
CA CYS A 676 8.08 26.91 -32.31
C CYS A 676 9.51 27.13 -32.81
N ASP A 677 10.46 26.28 -32.44
CA ASP A 677 11.83 26.39 -32.94
C ASP A 677 12.14 25.42 -34.09
N SER A 678 13.28 25.62 -34.74
CA SER A 678 13.69 24.87 -35.94
C SER A 678 13.95 23.37 -35.74
N LEU A 679 13.89 22.87 -34.50
CA LEU A 679 13.96 21.43 -34.21
C LEU A 679 12.59 20.82 -33.88
N SER A 680 11.54 21.64 -33.88
CA SER A 680 10.20 21.29 -33.47
C SER A 680 9.19 21.48 -34.59
N THR A 681 8.07 20.78 -34.46
CA THR A 681 6.88 20.90 -35.32
C THR A 681 5.68 21.21 -34.44
N LEU A 682 4.91 22.23 -34.80
CA LEU A 682 3.69 22.63 -34.10
C LEU A 682 2.51 22.66 -35.08
N ASN A 683 1.56 21.74 -34.89
CA ASN A 683 0.30 21.69 -35.61
C ASN A 683 -0.80 22.30 -34.75
N ILE A 684 -1.43 23.38 -35.24
CA ILE A 684 -2.48 24.11 -34.53
C ILE A 684 -3.80 23.85 -35.23
N LEU A 685 -4.71 23.13 -34.57
CA LEU A 685 -6.04 22.81 -35.07
C LEU A 685 -7.10 23.63 -34.33
N VAL A 686 -7.64 24.64 -35.00
CA VAL A 686 -8.71 25.51 -34.51
C VAL A 686 -10.05 24.93 -34.98
N SER A 687 -10.73 24.19 -34.10
CA SER A 687 -11.90 23.37 -34.47
C SER A 687 -13.12 23.57 -33.57
N LYS A 688 -14.29 23.10 -34.03
CA LYS A 688 -15.54 23.01 -33.28
C LYS A 688 -15.96 24.34 -32.62
N GLY A 689 -15.96 25.42 -33.40
CA GLY A 689 -16.36 26.75 -32.93
C GLY A 689 -15.30 27.44 -32.06
N SER A 690 -14.02 27.12 -32.25
CA SER A 690 -12.93 27.73 -31.48
C SER A 690 -12.51 29.08 -32.05
N THR A 691 -11.92 29.92 -31.21
CA THR A 691 -11.28 31.17 -31.62
C THR A 691 -9.87 31.25 -31.05
N TYR A 692 -8.87 31.31 -31.93
CA TYR A 692 -7.50 31.58 -31.55
C TYR A 692 -7.14 33.03 -31.86
N ARG A 693 -6.74 33.81 -30.85
CA ARG A 693 -6.29 35.19 -30.95
C ARG A 693 -4.80 35.26 -30.62
N GLY A 694 -3.95 35.32 -31.63
CA GLY A 694 -2.52 35.26 -31.45
C GLY A 694 -1.80 34.85 -32.72
N THR A 695 -0.49 35.05 -32.71
CA THR A 695 0.34 34.93 -33.90
C THR A 695 1.52 34.02 -33.58
N PRO A 696 1.52 32.75 -34.02
CA PRO A 696 2.59 31.82 -33.68
C PRO A 696 3.92 32.29 -34.28
N GLU A 697 4.98 32.23 -33.48
CA GLU A 697 6.32 32.67 -33.84
C GLU A 697 7.21 31.47 -34.14
N SER A 698 7.89 31.50 -35.29
CA SER A 698 8.94 30.54 -35.61
C SER A 698 10.32 31.13 -35.30
N ALA A 699 11.13 30.38 -34.57
CA ALA A 699 12.47 30.80 -34.17
C ALA A 699 13.52 29.78 -34.61
N SER A 700 14.78 30.21 -34.62
CA SER A 700 15.91 29.28 -34.74
C SER A 700 16.16 28.63 -33.39
N ALA A 701 16.35 27.31 -33.37
CA ALA A 701 17.03 26.68 -32.25
C ALA A 701 18.43 27.30 -32.15
N GLY A 702 18.96 27.47 -30.93
CA GLY A 702 20.24 28.17 -30.71
C GLY A 702 21.44 27.58 -31.47
N THR A 703 21.30 26.36 -31.99
CA THR A 703 22.32 25.59 -32.70
C THR A 703 22.09 25.49 -34.20
N LEU A 704 20.95 25.99 -34.69
CA LEU A 704 20.53 26.04 -36.10
C LEU A 704 20.17 27.48 -36.46
N CYS A 705 21.11 28.40 -36.24
CA CYS A 705 20.90 29.83 -36.48
C CYS A 705 20.56 30.09 -37.95
N GLY A 706 19.37 30.64 -38.21
CA GLY A 706 18.85 30.91 -39.55
C GLY A 706 17.63 30.05 -39.90
N ASP A 707 17.55 28.84 -39.35
CA ASP A 707 16.43 27.94 -39.60
C ASP A 707 15.19 28.36 -38.80
N ARG A 708 14.01 27.86 -39.19
CA ARG A 708 12.71 28.20 -38.57
C ARG A 708 11.94 26.94 -38.24
N GLY A 709 11.17 26.97 -37.15
CA GLY A 709 10.28 25.89 -36.77
C GLY A 709 9.17 25.65 -37.78
N ASN A 710 8.72 24.40 -37.87
CA ASN A 710 7.60 24.04 -38.72
C ASN A 710 6.29 24.34 -37.96
N ILE A 711 5.44 25.20 -38.53
CA ILE A 711 4.15 25.57 -37.93
C ILE A 711 3.06 25.35 -38.98
N SER A 712 2.14 24.42 -38.71
CA SER A 712 0.94 24.21 -39.51
C SER A 712 -0.27 24.77 -38.77
N VAL A 713 -1.15 25.49 -39.47
CA VAL A 713 -2.40 26.01 -38.91
C VAL A 713 -3.58 25.53 -39.75
N SER A 714 -4.52 24.83 -39.10
CA SER A 714 -5.78 24.40 -39.70
C SER A 714 -6.95 25.05 -38.98
N VAL A 715 -7.80 25.76 -39.72
CA VAL A 715 -9.00 26.44 -39.21
C VAL A 715 -10.22 25.84 -39.88
N ASP A 716 -11.09 25.19 -39.11
CA ASP A 716 -12.33 24.62 -39.63
C ASP A 716 -13.38 25.68 -39.97
N GLU A 717 -14.39 25.30 -40.76
CA GLU A 717 -15.45 26.21 -41.23
C GLU A 717 -16.22 26.93 -40.11
N SER A 718 -16.20 26.38 -38.89
CA SER A 718 -16.90 26.94 -37.73
C SER A 718 -16.03 27.84 -36.86
N SER A 719 -14.73 27.92 -37.15
CA SER A 719 -13.72 28.49 -36.27
C SER A 719 -13.05 29.74 -36.85
N VAL A 720 -12.35 30.46 -35.98
CA VAL A 720 -11.77 31.76 -36.30
C VAL A 720 -10.33 31.85 -35.82
N TRP A 721 -9.43 32.29 -36.69
CA TRP A 721 -8.08 32.71 -36.32
C TRP A 721 -7.92 34.23 -36.46
N VAL A 722 -7.51 34.89 -35.37
CA VAL A 722 -7.33 36.33 -35.28
C VAL A 722 -5.86 36.66 -35.07
N ILE A 723 -5.24 37.32 -36.05
CA ILE A 723 -3.83 37.74 -35.99
C ILE A 723 -3.66 39.20 -35.55
N ASP A 724 -2.53 39.52 -34.92
CA ASP A 724 -2.20 40.87 -34.43
C ASP A 724 -1.00 41.52 -35.15
N ARG A 725 -0.36 40.80 -36.07
CA ARG A 725 0.81 41.22 -36.85
C ARG A 725 1.01 40.28 -38.04
N ASP A 726 1.92 40.65 -38.94
CA ASP A 726 2.38 39.75 -40.02
C ASP A 726 3.02 38.50 -39.46
N CYS A 727 2.76 37.35 -40.08
CA CYS A 727 3.40 36.09 -39.68
C CYS A 727 3.64 35.13 -40.83
N THR A 728 4.48 34.13 -40.54
CA THR A 728 4.85 33.09 -41.48
C THR A 728 4.51 31.73 -40.89
N VAL A 729 3.81 30.90 -41.66
CA VAL A 729 3.49 29.51 -41.33
C VAL A 729 4.00 28.60 -42.44
N SER A 730 4.31 27.36 -42.08
CA SER A 730 4.77 26.35 -43.04
C SER A 730 3.60 25.83 -43.87
N GLU A 731 2.46 25.59 -43.23
CA GLU A 731 1.26 25.06 -43.88
C GLU A 731 0.02 25.79 -43.34
N LEU A 732 -0.97 26.03 -44.21
CA LEU A 732 -2.21 26.70 -43.85
C LEU A 732 -3.43 26.08 -44.53
N HIS A 733 -4.35 25.58 -43.71
CA HIS A 733 -5.65 25.03 -44.13
C HIS A 733 -6.77 25.99 -43.67
N ALA A 734 -7.22 26.85 -44.58
CA ALA A 734 -8.04 28.02 -44.28
C ALA A 734 -9.53 27.85 -44.67
N ALA A 735 -10.19 26.80 -44.18
CA ALA A 735 -11.63 26.61 -44.40
C ALA A 735 -12.48 27.62 -43.60
N GLY A 736 -12.04 27.98 -42.40
CA GLY A 736 -12.67 28.97 -41.53
C GLY A 736 -12.32 30.43 -41.83
N GLU A 737 -12.68 31.30 -40.89
CA GLU A 737 -12.42 32.74 -40.96
C GLU A 737 -11.01 33.05 -40.43
N ILE A 738 -10.22 33.79 -41.21
CA ILE A 738 -8.93 34.34 -40.78
C ILE A 738 -9.01 35.87 -40.89
N LYS A 739 -8.86 36.56 -39.77
CA LYS A 739 -9.02 38.01 -39.67
C LYS A 739 -7.99 38.64 -38.75
N ASP A 740 -7.93 39.96 -38.74
CA ASP A 740 -7.11 40.70 -37.80
C ASP A 740 -7.88 41.15 -36.54
N ILE A 741 -7.16 41.74 -35.59
CA ILE A 741 -7.72 42.36 -34.37
C ILE A 741 -8.74 43.49 -34.62
N TYR A 742 -8.92 43.93 -35.87
CA TYR A 742 -9.89 44.94 -36.30
C TYR A 742 -11.04 44.33 -37.13
N ASP A 743 -11.19 43.01 -37.10
CA ASP A 743 -12.19 42.23 -37.84
C ASP A 743 -12.09 42.33 -39.38
N LYS A 744 -10.90 42.61 -39.92
CA LYS A 744 -10.66 42.62 -41.37
C LYS A 744 -10.09 41.30 -41.86
N ALA A 745 -10.56 40.83 -43.01
CA ALA A 745 -10.03 39.63 -43.67
C ALA A 745 -8.54 39.79 -44.00
N VAL A 746 -7.74 38.77 -43.70
CA VAL A 746 -6.27 38.80 -43.82
C VAL A 746 -5.82 38.46 -45.24
N ASN A 747 -4.77 39.14 -45.72
CA ASN A 747 -4.10 38.77 -46.96
C ASN A 747 -3.22 37.53 -46.75
N ILE A 748 -3.44 36.47 -47.54
CA ILE A 748 -2.63 35.25 -47.50
C ILE A 748 -1.75 35.23 -48.75
N THR A 749 -0.44 35.08 -48.57
CA THR A 749 0.54 35.03 -49.67
C THR A 749 1.41 33.79 -49.61
N ASP A 750 2.03 33.41 -50.73
CA ASP A 750 3.14 32.45 -50.73
C ASP A 750 4.47 33.13 -50.36
N ALA A 751 5.56 32.36 -50.30
CA ALA A 751 6.89 32.85 -49.99
C ALA A 751 7.45 33.83 -51.04
N GLU A 752 6.97 33.75 -52.28
CA GLU A 752 7.32 34.66 -53.38
C GLU A 752 6.50 35.97 -53.37
N GLY A 753 5.47 36.06 -52.52
CA GLY A 753 4.59 37.22 -52.37
C GLY A 753 3.38 37.22 -53.29
N ASN A 754 3.06 36.11 -53.96
CA ASN A 754 1.82 35.97 -54.73
C ASN A 754 0.64 35.80 -53.77
N ILE A 755 -0.50 36.42 -54.10
CA ILE A 755 -1.72 36.36 -53.28
C ILE A 755 -2.40 35.00 -53.48
N LEU A 756 -2.53 34.24 -52.39
CA LEU A 756 -3.26 32.97 -52.30
C LEU A 756 -4.72 33.18 -51.90
N ARG A 757 -4.99 34.21 -51.09
CA ARG A 757 -6.34 34.68 -50.71
C ARG A 757 -6.28 36.18 -50.42
N GLU A 758 -7.14 36.93 -51.09
CA GLU A 758 -7.21 38.39 -50.95
C GLU A 758 -7.99 38.79 -49.69
N GLY A 759 -7.54 39.86 -49.02
CA GLY A 759 -8.17 40.46 -47.85
C GLY A 759 -7.88 41.95 -47.71
N ASP A 760 -8.62 42.62 -46.84
CA ASP A 760 -8.53 44.09 -46.63
C ASP A 760 -7.70 44.49 -45.39
N SER A 761 -7.12 43.50 -44.70
CA SER A 761 -6.26 43.72 -43.53
C SER A 761 -4.92 44.36 -43.93
N ALA A 762 -4.37 45.15 -43.01
CA ALA A 762 -2.99 45.65 -43.11
C ALA A 762 -1.95 44.58 -42.73
N PHE A 763 -2.38 43.45 -42.17
CA PHE A 763 -1.54 42.32 -41.83
C PHE A 763 -1.70 41.19 -42.85
N SER A 764 -0.66 40.36 -42.97
CA SER A 764 -0.60 39.24 -43.90
C SER A 764 -0.09 37.95 -43.24
N VAL A 765 -0.52 36.82 -43.79
CA VAL A 765 0.02 35.50 -43.48
C VAL A 765 0.77 34.99 -44.70
N THR A 766 2.08 34.78 -44.54
CA THR A 766 2.92 34.15 -45.55
C THR A 766 2.98 32.65 -45.33
N VAL A 767 2.66 31.86 -46.36
CA VAL A 767 2.70 30.39 -46.34
C VAL A 767 3.90 29.91 -47.14
N THR A 768 4.83 29.19 -46.51
CA THR A 768 6.06 28.74 -47.18
C THR A 768 5.96 27.37 -47.84
N GLY A 769 4.93 26.60 -47.49
CA GLY A 769 4.67 25.25 -47.98
C GLY A 769 3.25 25.13 -48.54
N GLU A 770 2.44 24.26 -47.95
CA GLU A 770 1.11 23.96 -48.46
C GLU A 770 0.06 25.00 -48.04
N TYR A 771 -0.76 25.43 -49.01
CA TYR A 771 -1.99 26.19 -48.76
C TYR A 771 -3.20 25.44 -49.29
N SER A 772 -4.24 25.31 -48.46
CA SER A 772 -5.50 24.68 -48.82
C SER A 772 -6.70 25.47 -48.26
N GLN A 773 -7.83 25.39 -48.96
CA GLN A 773 -9.12 25.92 -48.50
C GLN A 773 -9.98 24.87 -47.77
N THR A 774 -9.49 23.62 -47.68
CA THR A 774 -10.15 22.56 -46.91
C THR A 774 -9.42 22.36 -45.59
N SER A 775 -10.16 22.21 -44.49
CA SER A 775 -9.58 21.94 -43.18
C SER A 775 -9.00 20.52 -43.12
N GLU A 776 -7.88 20.35 -42.43
CA GLU A 776 -7.45 19.02 -42.01
C GLU A 776 -8.38 18.47 -40.92
N SER A 777 -8.74 17.20 -41.05
CA SER A 777 -9.40 16.45 -39.99
C SER A 777 -8.35 15.73 -39.15
N TYR A 778 -8.41 15.91 -37.83
CA TYR A 778 -7.61 15.14 -36.89
C TYR A 778 -8.54 14.25 -36.06
N ASP A 779 -8.28 12.96 -36.08
CA ASP A 779 -9.01 12.00 -35.25
C ASP A 779 -8.39 11.99 -33.85
N ILE A 780 -9.06 12.64 -32.90
CA ILE A 780 -8.68 12.66 -31.48
C ILE A 780 -8.96 11.31 -30.77
N GLY A 781 -9.56 10.36 -31.48
CA GLY A 781 -10.12 9.14 -30.90
C GLY A 781 -11.39 9.41 -30.09
N ASN A 782 -11.70 8.50 -29.18
CA ASN A 782 -12.87 8.63 -28.31
C ASN A 782 -12.72 9.82 -27.35
N SER A 783 -13.79 10.62 -27.20
CA SER A 783 -13.88 11.61 -26.13
C SER A 783 -14.21 10.91 -24.82
N TYR A 784 -13.34 11.04 -23.83
CA TYR A 784 -13.57 10.50 -22.50
C TYR A 784 -14.18 11.57 -21.59
N SER A 785 -15.22 11.19 -20.86
CA SER A 785 -15.70 11.88 -19.68
C SER A 785 -14.92 11.40 -18.45
N PHE A 786 -14.96 12.16 -17.36
CA PHE A 786 -14.35 11.72 -16.11
C PHE A 786 -14.93 10.39 -15.59
N GLU A 787 -16.20 10.10 -15.86
CA GLU A 787 -16.87 8.87 -15.43
C GLU A 787 -16.34 7.61 -16.15
N ASP A 788 -15.80 7.76 -17.35
CA ASP A 788 -15.21 6.64 -18.10
C ASP A 788 -13.94 6.10 -17.42
N PHE A 789 -13.27 6.92 -16.61
CA PHE A 789 -12.16 6.49 -15.75
C PHE A 789 -12.64 5.83 -14.44
N ARG A 790 -13.88 6.11 -14.01
CA ARG A 790 -14.48 5.55 -12.79
C ARG A 790 -15.03 4.13 -13.00
N MET A 791 -15.55 3.82 -14.19
CA MET A 791 -16.08 2.50 -14.53
C MET A 791 -14.99 1.64 -15.22
N SER A 792 -14.70 0.46 -14.65
CA SER A 792 -13.63 -0.50 -15.00
C SER A 792 -12.98 -0.44 -16.40
N ARG A 793 -11.64 -0.28 -16.41
CA ARG A 793 -10.55 -0.96 -17.16
C ARG A 793 -10.68 -1.35 -18.66
N ALA A 794 -11.83 -1.35 -19.32
CA ALA A 794 -12.02 -2.07 -20.60
C ALA A 794 -12.21 -1.17 -21.84
N GLU A 795 -12.42 0.14 -21.70
CA GLU A 795 -12.82 0.99 -22.83
C GLU A 795 -11.88 2.18 -23.12
N ILE A 796 -10.84 2.38 -22.30
CA ILE A 796 -9.76 3.31 -22.67
C ILE A 796 -8.81 2.52 -23.57
N ASP A 797 -8.80 2.90 -24.85
CA ASP A 797 -8.09 2.25 -25.95
C ASP A 797 -6.68 1.77 -25.54
N PRO A 798 -6.43 0.44 -25.50
CA PRO A 798 -5.12 -0.15 -25.21
C PRO A 798 -4.02 0.31 -26.18
N ALA A 799 -4.36 0.86 -27.34
CA ALA A 799 -3.39 1.38 -28.31
C ALA A 799 -2.80 2.76 -27.95
N MET A 800 -3.22 3.39 -26.85
CA MET A 800 -2.81 4.75 -26.48
C MET A 800 -1.49 4.85 -25.71
N LEU A 801 -0.91 3.72 -25.30
CA LEU A 801 0.44 3.66 -24.74
C LEU A 801 1.08 2.40 -25.29
N ASP A 802 1.64 2.51 -26.49
CA ASP A 802 2.42 1.44 -27.12
C ASP A 802 3.77 1.30 -26.38
N ASP A 803 3.74 1.02 -25.08
CA ASP A 803 4.69 0.11 -24.52
C ASP A 803 4.48 -1.21 -25.28
N GLU A 804 5.47 -1.58 -26.10
CA GLU A 804 6.07 -2.90 -25.91
C GLU A 804 6.40 -3.04 -24.40
N GLU A 805 5.36 -3.18 -23.57
CA GLU A 805 5.46 -4.01 -22.41
C GLU A 805 5.84 -5.36 -23.00
N ASP A 806 6.82 -5.99 -22.35
CA ASP A 806 6.79 -7.42 -22.17
C ASP A 806 5.34 -7.83 -21.88
N THR A 807 4.55 -8.04 -22.94
CA THR A 807 3.52 -9.06 -22.91
C THR A 807 4.25 -10.25 -22.31
N PRO A 808 3.69 -10.92 -21.29
CA PRO A 808 4.02 -12.31 -21.16
C PRO A 808 3.55 -12.89 -22.49
N GLU A 809 4.42 -12.92 -23.50
CA GLU A 809 4.29 -13.84 -24.61
C GLU A 809 4.04 -15.16 -23.88
N GLU A 810 2.85 -15.69 -24.06
CA GLU A 810 2.46 -16.99 -23.54
C GLU A 810 3.31 -17.98 -24.32
N TYR A 811 4.58 -18.07 -23.95
CA TYR A 811 5.56 -18.83 -24.69
C TYR A 811 5.24 -20.28 -24.43
N LYS A 812 5.01 -21.00 -25.51
CA LYS A 812 4.87 -22.44 -25.44
C LYS A 812 6.15 -23.05 -24.89
N ARG A 813 6.11 -23.51 -23.64
CA ARG A 813 7.24 -24.11 -22.93
C ARG A 813 7.83 -25.23 -23.79
N GLY A 814 9.14 -25.18 -24.05
CA GLY A 814 9.85 -26.15 -24.91
C GLY A 814 9.90 -25.83 -26.40
N ASP A 815 9.19 -24.78 -26.88
CA ASP A 815 9.29 -24.28 -28.27
C ASP A 815 10.47 -23.30 -28.37
N VAL A 816 11.68 -23.84 -28.30
CA VAL A 816 12.89 -23.03 -28.18
C VAL A 816 13.14 -22.18 -29.42
N ASN A 817 12.77 -22.67 -30.61
CA ASN A 817 12.93 -21.92 -31.85
C ASN A 817 11.81 -20.89 -32.13
N GLY A 818 10.71 -20.91 -31.37
CA GLY A 818 9.60 -19.96 -31.49
C GLY A 818 8.70 -20.19 -32.71
N ASN A 819 8.60 -21.41 -33.23
CA ASN A 819 7.83 -21.74 -34.43
C ASN A 819 6.38 -22.18 -34.17
N GLY A 820 5.95 -22.17 -32.90
CA GLY A 820 4.63 -22.60 -32.42
C GLY A 820 4.52 -24.08 -32.07
N ARG A 821 5.60 -24.87 -32.21
CA ARG A 821 5.62 -26.33 -32.03
C ARG A 821 6.80 -26.76 -31.17
N VAL A 822 6.58 -27.78 -30.34
CA VAL A 822 7.65 -28.45 -29.58
C VAL A 822 8.02 -29.70 -30.35
N ASP A 823 9.13 -29.67 -31.08
CA ASP A 823 9.60 -30.77 -31.93
C ASP A 823 11.11 -31.02 -31.83
N ILE A 824 11.65 -31.92 -32.67
CA ILE A 824 13.06 -32.34 -32.61
C ILE A 824 14.05 -31.19 -32.86
N SER A 825 13.62 -30.12 -33.53
CA SER A 825 14.45 -28.96 -33.80
C SER A 825 14.75 -28.17 -32.50
N ASP A 826 13.83 -28.13 -31.54
CA ASP A 826 14.03 -27.50 -30.22
C ASP A 826 15.03 -28.26 -29.38
N VAL A 827 14.92 -29.60 -29.37
CA VAL A 827 15.90 -30.51 -28.73
C VAL A 827 17.30 -30.26 -29.28
N THR A 828 17.41 -30.01 -30.59
CA THR A 828 18.71 -29.76 -31.26
C THR A 828 19.32 -28.42 -30.83
N ILE A 829 18.49 -27.41 -30.58
CA ILE A 829 18.93 -26.09 -30.10
C ILE A 829 19.41 -26.16 -28.65
N ILE A 830 18.63 -26.81 -27.76
CA ILE A 830 19.04 -27.02 -26.36
C ILE A 830 20.34 -27.85 -26.31
N ALA A 831 20.45 -28.92 -27.09
CA ALA A 831 21.66 -29.76 -27.13
C ALA A 831 22.89 -29.00 -27.66
N SER A 832 22.69 -28.10 -28.63
CA SER A 832 23.75 -27.25 -29.17
C SER A 832 24.21 -26.20 -28.17
N TYR A 833 23.29 -25.66 -27.37
CA TYR A 833 23.58 -24.75 -26.26
C TYR A 833 24.36 -25.44 -25.13
N ILE A 834 23.90 -26.60 -24.68
CA ILE A 834 24.60 -27.39 -23.64
C ILE A 834 26.03 -27.76 -24.08
N LYS A 835 26.22 -28.06 -25.37
CA LYS A 835 27.55 -28.34 -25.95
C LYS A 835 28.37 -27.09 -26.27
N GLN A 836 27.88 -25.89 -25.93
CA GLN A 836 28.50 -24.59 -26.20
C GLN A 836 28.83 -24.38 -27.69
N LYS A 837 28.04 -24.97 -28.59
CA LYS A 837 28.18 -24.83 -30.04
C LYS A 837 27.35 -23.66 -30.60
N ARG A 838 26.32 -23.23 -29.87
CA ARG A 838 25.48 -22.06 -30.17
C ARG A 838 25.01 -21.41 -28.87
N ASN A 839 25.00 -20.08 -28.82
CA ASN A 839 24.35 -19.34 -27.74
C ASN A 839 22.87 -19.09 -28.10
N PHE A 840 22.05 -18.83 -27.10
CA PHE A 840 20.69 -18.35 -27.34
C PHE A 840 20.73 -16.90 -27.84
N PRO A 841 19.92 -16.57 -28.86
CA PRO A 841 19.91 -15.24 -29.47
C PRO A 841 19.27 -14.18 -28.57
N ASP A 842 18.40 -14.59 -27.62
CA ASP A 842 17.64 -13.70 -26.76
C ASP A 842 17.24 -14.38 -25.41
N PRO A 843 16.85 -13.59 -24.38
CA PRO A 843 16.38 -14.12 -23.10
C PRO A 843 15.08 -14.94 -23.16
N GLY A 844 14.20 -14.69 -24.14
CA GLY A 844 12.98 -15.47 -24.38
C GLY A 844 13.28 -16.90 -24.81
N THR A 845 14.26 -17.09 -25.71
CA THR A 845 14.77 -18.43 -26.08
C THR A 845 15.30 -19.18 -24.86
N ARG A 846 16.00 -18.50 -23.95
CA ARG A 846 16.48 -19.10 -22.70
C ARG A 846 15.33 -19.52 -21.79
N ARG A 847 14.26 -18.70 -21.68
CA ARG A 847 13.06 -19.01 -20.90
C ARG A 847 12.27 -20.19 -21.49
N ARG A 848 12.13 -20.28 -22.81
CA ARG A 848 11.50 -21.42 -23.50
C ARG A 848 12.29 -22.71 -23.36
N ALA A 849 13.61 -22.60 -23.21
CA ALA A 849 14.51 -23.72 -23.03
C ALA A 849 14.66 -24.18 -21.57
N ASP A 850 14.37 -23.35 -20.58
CA ASP A 850 14.34 -23.69 -19.16
C ASP A 850 12.98 -24.29 -18.78
N VAL A 851 12.73 -25.50 -19.28
CA VAL A 851 11.42 -26.14 -19.17
C VAL A 851 11.16 -26.77 -17.81
N ASN A 852 12.06 -26.61 -16.84
CA ASN A 852 11.81 -26.95 -15.44
C ASN A 852 11.81 -25.72 -14.50
N ASN A 853 12.04 -24.51 -15.03
CA ASN A 853 12.10 -23.23 -14.33
C ASN A 853 13.12 -23.19 -13.18
N ASP A 854 14.24 -23.92 -13.32
CA ASP A 854 15.31 -23.94 -12.30
C ASP A 854 16.35 -22.82 -12.49
N GLY A 855 16.20 -22.00 -13.55
CA GLY A 855 17.08 -20.89 -13.91
C GLY A 855 18.27 -21.29 -14.78
N LEU A 856 18.45 -22.59 -15.07
CA LEU A 856 19.61 -23.16 -15.75
C LEU A 856 19.19 -24.08 -16.89
N VAL A 857 19.46 -23.69 -18.14
CA VAL A 857 19.24 -24.59 -19.28
C VAL A 857 20.33 -25.67 -19.35
N ASN A 858 19.97 -26.91 -18.99
CA ASN A 858 20.89 -28.02 -18.88
C ASN A 858 20.29 -29.35 -19.40
N THR A 859 20.99 -30.47 -19.18
CA THR A 859 20.58 -31.79 -19.69
C THR A 859 19.19 -32.21 -19.19
N LYS A 860 18.72 -31.70 -18.04
CA LYS A 860 17.37 -31.97 -17.54
C LYS A 860 16.30 -31.37 -18.44
N ASP A 861 16.48 -30.14 -18.89
CA ASP A 861 15.58 -29.47 -19.82
C ASP A 861 15.54 -30.16 -21.17
N LEU A 862 16.72 -30.55 -21.67
CA LEU A 862 16.84 -31.31 -22.90
C LEU A 862 16.03 -32.61 -22.85
N LEU A 863 16.09 -33.33 -21.73
CA LEU A 863 15.36 -34.58 -21.54
C LEU A 863 13.84 -34.36 -21.43
N LEU A 864 13.40 -33.26 -20.81
CA LEU A 864 11.99 -32.91 -20.70
C LEU A 864 11.38 -32.53 -22.06
N VAL A 865 12.07 -31.69 -22.83
CA VAL A 865 11.65 -31.37 -24.21
C VAL A 865 11.66 -32.62 -25.07
N ALA A 866 12.71 -33.45 -25.01
CA ALA A 866 12.76 -34.71 -25.78
C ALA A 866 11.66 -35.72 -25.39
N ALA A 867 11.26 -35.76 -24.11
CA ALA A 867 10.14 -36.58 -23.65
C ALA A 867 8.80 -36.07 -24.16
N ALA A 868 8.63 -34.75 -24.22
CA ALA A 868 7.44 -34.10 -24.77
C ALA A 868 7.29 -34.32 -26.28
N VAL A 869 8.38 -34.19 -27.05
CA VAL A 869 8.42 -34.49 -28.49
C VAL A 869 8.05 -35.96 -28.76
N LYS A 870 8.44 -36.88 -27.88
CA LYS A 870 8.10 -38.31 -27.99
C LYS A 870 6.71 -38.67 -27.46
N GLY A 871 5.93 -37.70 -26.95
CA GLY A 871 4.63 -37.94 -26.35
C GLY A 871 4.67 -38.76 -25.05
N VAL A 872 5.84 -38.89 -24.42
CA VAL A 872 6.04 -39.67 -23.18
C VAL A 872 5.61 -38.87 -21.95
N ARG A 873 5.78 -37.54 -21.98
CA ARG A 873 5.41 -36.63 -20.90
C ARG A 873 5.13 -35.22 -21.43
N PRO A 874 3.95 -34.61 -21.18
CA PRO A 874 3.69 -33.22 -21.57
C PRO A 874 4.50 -32.23 -20.73
N LEU A 875 4.83 -31.08 -21.32
CA LEU A 875 5.37 -29.92 -20.59
C LEU A 875 4.18 -29.16 -20.00
N LEU A 876 4.16 -28.99 -18.68
CA LEU A 876 3.14 -28.22 -17.96
C LEU A 876 3.48 -26.73 -18.00
#